data_AF-A0A7Y4RDI0-F1
#
_entry.id   AF-A0A7Y4RDI0-F1
#
_cell.length_a   1.000
_cell.length_b   1.000
_cell.length_c   1.000
_cell.angle_alpha   90.00
_cell.angle_beta   90.00
_cell.angle_gamma   90.00
#
_symmetry.space_group_name_H-M   'P 1'
#
loop_
_entity.id
_entity.type
_entity.pdbx_description
1 polymer ?
#
loop_
_entity_poly.entity_id
_entity_poly.type
_entity_poly.pdbx_seq_one_letter_code
_entity_poly.pdbx_strand_id
1 'polypeptide(L)'
;MAIDTRNQLSVAGKGQQVAAAQNRIRNPELTDGVKSPRGWTWTPDGDGVKWAWESTGAGKPSRVVIRSAAANRRGVFQQRLHCKPNHWYRIEAVIVGSCDAPTERAGAGLWVRPDAGDVDHECLIHLACVTGTTGAERLRAYYRTPAICRAMTIEVGLRNAIGEVAVHSVHVFANIEPDMRSHPLALPPPNYTYPPPVRVRRVCVVDEHGGNRPLAAILAARFGAAHVTCLSARPLNRRPPSCDAVIIADDSLPACVRSLTALHALGSKCLVILSLGAFSRILRDGPGLQTIEQADDPLCGCVWNADFITRGFALRDTFPLATMVGDGTMFRQRQFRKGAALNRLAAKHGYETVLVSMADLDRTSNQPICLYKAIDGGGVIVFDVDAVETTATSCDEPNVAATILLNMLGADRAGMGQYVVPAADDKEWGGVLEEAAVRFPALRLRGRERHEQIIEVGGAGESFGLNLPARPLILIRTGLRGDDMSGVYGALFYLKQLVRAEPFENPCAAELIGSFRLAWIPLCAAWQGRWWDERSAGDRVPVEGEFDHGTIAAVIDVTEHPSNELRVVHARDDRDAVRQMTQLPELARRFGTGSHFGRTVGVGERIDRRDGAAWRDIPMAPTVNVHAGPFDTPLHRAAASAGARLIRIELPGGNGSFICNSVWRTNLAAATIEHMVGLQFGLLAVNRTDSTVVFDGHPPVGCGGAIMVRAGERAGAMLAG
;
A
#
# COMPACT_ATOMS: atom_id res chain seq x y z
N MET A 1 -12.99 42.38 -22.43
CA MET A 1 -12.11 41.81 -23.49
C MET A 1 -12.38 40.32 -23.56
N ALA A 2 -13.26 39.93 -24.48
CA ALA A 2 -13.64 38.55 -24.72
C ALA A 2 -12.70 37.96 -25.78
N ILE A 3 -12.20 36.75 -25.55
CA ILE A 3 -11.53 35.95 -26.58
C ILE A 3 -12.33 34.67 -26.77
N ASP A 4 -12.63 34.47 -28.04
CA ASP A 4 -13.55 33.58 -28.71
C ASP A 4 -13.00 32.14 -28.78
N THR A 5 -13.87 31.16 -28.48
CA THR A 5 -13.61 29.72 -28.57
C THR A 5 -14.37 29.15 -29.76
N ARG A 6 -13.72 29.09 -30.94
CA ARG A 6 -14.17 28.28 -32.08
C ARG A 6 -13.00 27.70 -32.87
N ASN A 7 -13.23 26.47 -33.35
CA ASN A 7 -12.41 25.57 -34.18
C ASN A 7 -11.67 24.50 -33.37
N GLN A 8 -11.80 23.19 -33.60
CA GLN A 8 -12.46 22.45 -34.69
C GLN A 8 -12.66 20.98 -34.24
N LEU A 9 -13.88 20.47 -34.44
CA LEU A 9 -14.19 19.05 -34.55
C LEU A 9 -14.10 18.67 -36.03
N SER A 10 -13.33 17.63 -36.36
CA SER A 10 -13.69 16.51 -37.27
C SER A 10 -12.42 15.90 -37.87
N VAL A 11 -12.20 14.60 -37.70
CA VAL A 11 -12.41 13.58 -38.76
C VAL A 11 -12.39 12.21 -38.07
N ALA A 12 -13.54 11.54 -38.10
CA ALA A 12 -13.63 10.11 -37.87
C ALA A 12 -13.17 9.37 -39.14
N GLY A 13 -12.24 8.41 -39.00
CA GLY A 13 -11.80 7.52 -40.05
C GLY A 13 -11.81 6.07 -39.54
N LYS A 14 -12.63 5.24 -40.19
CA LYS A 14 -12.99 3.86 -39.85
C LYS A 14 -11.80 2.90 -39.76
N GLY A 15 -11.90 1.95 -38.83
CA GLY A 15 -11.51 0.56 -39.07
C GLY A 15 -10.36 0.03 -38.23
N GLN A 16 -10.70 -0.64 -37.12
CA GLN A 16 -10.12 -1.95 -36.79
C GLN A 16 -10.96 -2.62 -35.69
N GLN A 17 -12.03 -3.29 -36.13
CA GLN A 17 -12.63 -4.41 -35.41
C GLN A 17 -11.66 -5.61 -35.45
N VAL A 18 -10.54 -5.58 -34.73
CA VAL A 18 -9.74 -6.78 -34.41
C VAL A 18 -8.89 -6.50 -33.15
N ALA A 19 -9.44 -6.58 -31.94
CA ALA A 19 -8.59 -6.54 -30.73
C ALA A 19 -9.22 -7.09 -29.44
N ALA A 20 -10.39 -7.73 -29.47
CA ALA A 20 -11.06 -8.25 -28.25
C ALA A 20 -10.43 -9.55 -27.69
N ALA A 21 -9.10 -9.73 -27.83
CA ALA A 21 -8.38 -10.94 -27.44
C ALA A 21 -7.02 -10.68 -26.76
N GLN A 22 -6.73 -9.45 -26.32
CA GLN A 22 -5.34 -8.97 -26.20
C GLN A 22 -4.84 -8.48 -24.83
N ASN A 23 -5.55 -8.75 -23.73
CA ASN A 23 -5.21 -8.11 -22.45
C ASN A 23 -4.66 -9.05 -21.38
N ARG A 24 -4.70 -10.35 -21.66
CA ARG A 24 -3.46 -11.12 -21.60
C ARG A 24 -2.71 -10.77 -22.87
N ILE A 25 -1.43 -10.39 -22.80
CA ILE A 25 -0.57 -10.89 -23.86
C ILE A 25 -0.79 -12.39 -23.82
N ARG A 26 -1.29 -12.98 -24.91
CA ARG A 26 -1.51 -14.44 -24.98
C ARG A 26 -0.15 -15.07 -24.72
N ASN A 27 0.12 -15.29 -23.44
CA ASN A 27 1.05 -16.25 -22.97
C ASN A 27 0.27 -17.51 -23.22
N PRO A 28 0.55 -18.25 -24.30
CA PRO A 28 -0.02 -19.57 -24.35
C PRO A 28 0.48 -20.22 -23.07
N GLU A 29 -0.48 -20.76 -22.33
CA GLU A 29 -0.18 -21.47 -21.10
C GLU A 29 0.93 -22.46 -21.40
N LEU A 30 1.77 -22.72 -20.40
CA LEU A 30 2.71 -23.83 -20.45
C LEU A 30 1.86 -25.12 -20.57
N THR A 31 1.41 -25.42 -21.78
CA THR A 31 0.38 -26.42 -22.12
C THR A 31 1.03 -27.52 -22.91
N ASP A 32 0.64 -28.74 -22.60
CA ASP A 32 1.26 -29.94 -23.10
C ASP A 32 1.03 -30.12 -24.62
N GLY A 33 1.98 -30.78 -25.30
CA GLY A 33 1.81 -31.24 -26.69
C GLY A 33 2.61 -30.53 -27.80
N VAL A 34 3.58 -29.66 -27.49
CA VAL A 34 4.48 -29.04 -28.50
C VAL A 34 5.94 -29.11 -28.06
N LYS A 35 6.89 -29.25 -29.01
CA LYS A 35 8.35 -29.33 -28.78
C LYS A 35 8.94 -28.14 -28.00
N SER A 36 8.21 -27.03 -27.86
CA SER A 36 8.52 -25.88 -27.01
C SER A 36 7.21 -25.30 -26.47
N PRO A 37 7.22 -24.60 -25.31
CA PRO A 37 6.05 -23.84 -24.91
C PRO A 37 5.73 -22.83 -26.00
N ARG A 38 4.47 -22.78 -26.43
CA ARG A 38 4.05 -21.93 -27.57
C ARG A 38 4.47 -20.49 -27.27
N GLY A 39 4.88 -19.71 -28.28
CA GLY A 39 5.29 -18.30 -28.06
C GLY A 39 6.56 -18.06 -27.23
N TRP A 40 7.12 -19.07 -26.55
CA TRP A 40 8.38 -18.97 -25.82
C TRP A 40 9.54 -19.56 -26.64
N THR A 41 10.68 -18.90 -26.58
CA THR A 41 11.93 -19.34 -27.19
C THR A 41 12.90 -19.77 -26.09
N TRP A 42 13.33 -21.02 -26.12
CA TRP A 42 14.37 -21.52 -25.23
C TRP A 42 15.75 -21.00 -25.65
N THR A 43 16.50 -20.41 -24.72
CA THR A 43 17.85 -19.89 -24.97
C THR A 43 18.84 -20.47 -23.95
N PRO A 44 19.56 -21.56 -24.30
CA PRO A 44 20.63 -22.12 -23.48
C PRO A 44 21.96 -21.41 -23.74
N ASP A 45 22.80 -21.33 -22.71
CA ASP A 45 24.19 -20.85 -22.81
C ASP A 45 25.16 -22.03 -22.63
N GLY A 46 25.32 -22.80 -23.73
CA GLY A 46 26.21 -23.96 -23.85
C GLY A 46 25.65 -25.28 -23.31
N ASP A 47 26.48 -26.32 -23.41
CA ASP A 47 26.14 -27.68 -22.97
C ASP A 47 26.11 -27.75 -21.44
N GLY A 48 24.94 -28.04 -20.86
CA GLY A 48 24.80 -28.22 -19.40
C GLY A 48 23.49 -27.74 -18.77
N VAL A 49 22.64 -27.02 -19.50
CA VAL A 49 21.29 -26.66 -19.05
C VAL A 49 20.25 -27.34 -19.91
N LYS A 50 19.33 -28.07 -19.28
CA LYS A 50 18.26 -28.81 -19.96
C LYS A 50 16.91 -28.38 -19.41
N TRP A 51 15.87 -28.54 -20.21
CA TRP A 51 14.50 -28.38 -19.73
C TRP A 51 13.65 -29.61 -20.10
N ALA A 52 12.60 -29.85 -19.33
CA ALA A 52 11.62 -30.90 -19.56
C ALA A 52 10.23 -30.47 -19.08
N TRP A 53 9.19 -31.07 -19.66
CA TRP A 53 7.84 -31.02 -19.12
C TRP A 53 7.72 -31.99 -17.95
N GLU A 54 7.07 -31.55 -16.87
CA GLU A 54 6.69 -32.42 -15.76
C GLU A 54 5.18 -32.32 -15.54
N SER A 55 4.49 -33.47 -15.62
CA SER A 55 3.06 -33.56 -15.35
C SER A 55 2.82 -33.53 -13.84
N THR A 56 1.91 -32.68 -13.37
CA THR A 56 1.56 -32.59 -11.95
C THR A 56 0.50 -33.61 -11.51
N GLY A 57 0.11 -34.54 -12.38
CA GLY A 57 -0.98 -35.49 -12.15
C GLY A 57 -2.39 -34.87 -12.26
N ALA A 58 -3.40 -35.74 -12.43
CA ALA A 58 -4.84 -35.43 -12.43
C ALA A 58 -5.35 -34.41 -13.47
N GLY A 59 -4.87 -34.48 -14.73
CA GLY A 59 -5.41 -33.66 -15.82
C GLY A 59 -5.19 -32.14 -15.65
N LYS A 60 -4.23 -31.76 -14.80
CA LYS A 60 -3.83 -30.37 -14.52
C LYS A 60 -2.60 -29.97 -15.35
N PRO A 61 -2.39 -28.65 -15.58
CA PRO A 61 -1.34 -28.15 -16.47
C PRO A 61 0.07 -28.60 -16.06
N SER A 62 0.89 -28.91 -17.07
CA SER A 62 2.29 -29.32 -16.95
C SER A 62 3.19 -28.13 -16.59
N ARG A 63 4.23 -28.35 -15.79
CA ARG A 63 5.24 -27.31 -15.46
C ARG A 63 6.52 -27.52 -16.28
N VAL A 64 7.24 -26.43 -16.56
CA VAL A 64 8.53 -26.50 -17.28
C VAL A 64 9.66 -26.55 -16.28
N VAL A 65 10.33 -27.69 -16.19
CA VAL A 65 11.46 -27.90 -15.30
C VAL A 65 12.75 -27.58 -16.04
N ILE A 66 13.58 -26.71 -15.48
CA ILE A 66 14.89 -26.31 -15.97
C ILE A 66 15.93 -26.82 -14.99
N ARG A 67 16.92 -27.56 -15.49
CA ARG A 67 18.00 -28.16 -14.70
C ARG A 67 19.34 -27.64 -15.20
N SER A 68 20.16 -27.14 -14.28
CA SER A 68 21.53 -26.71 -14.55
C SER A 68 22.51 -27.47 -13.66
N ALA A 69 23.53 -28.05 -14.28
CA ALA A 69 24.60 -28.75 -13.55
C ALA A 69 25.81 -27.85 -13.23
N ALA A 70 25.81 -26.58 -13.67
CA ALA A 70 26.96 -25.69 -13.50
C ALA A 70 26.55 -24.23 -13.21
N ALA A 71 27.26 -23.59 -12.27
CA ALA A 71 26.96 -22.25 -11.74
C ALA A 71 27.29 -21.10 -12.71
N ASN A 72 27.80 -21.38 -13.92
CA ASN A 72 28.16 -20.39 -14.93
C ASN A 72 27.32 -20.53 -16.20
N ARG A 73 26.15 -21.18 -16.10
CA ARG A 73 25.29 -21.47 -17.24
C ARG A 73 23.97 -20.73 -17.13
N ARG A 74 23.37 -20.43 -18.29
CA ARG A 74 22.06 -19.81 -18.42
C ARG A 74 21.13 -20.74 -19.19
N GLY A 75 19.92 -20.88 -18.70
CA GLY A 75 18.83 -21.53 -19.42
C GLY A 75 17.52 -20.84 -19.08
N VAL A 76 17.06 -20.03 -20.02
CA VAL A 76 15.87 -19.21 -19.86
C VAL A 76 14.91 -19.42 -21.02
N PHE A 77 13.62 -19.35 -20.72
CA PHE A 77 12.59 -19.14 -21.73
C PHE A 77 12.42 -17.66 -21.94
N GLN A 78 12.39 -17.25 -23.21
CA GLN A 78 12.20 -15.88 -23.64
C GLN A 78 10.86 -15.71 -24.34
N GLN A 79 10.12 -14.66 -24.01
CA GLN A 79 8.90 -14.30 -24.74
C GLN A 79 8.99 -12.84 -25.15
N ARG A 80 9.01 -12.58 -26.46
CA ARG A 80 8.90 -11.22 -26.99
C ARG A 80 7.43 -10.81 -27.02
N LEU A 81 7.15 -9.63 -26.49
CA LEU A 81 5.83 -9.10 -26.27
C LEU A 81 5.76 -7.71 -26.85
N HIS A 82 4.69 -7.39 -27.57
CA HIS A 82 4.39 -5.99 -27.86
C HIS A 82 4.01 -5.28 -26.58
N CYS A 83 4.53 -4.07 -26.40
CA CYS A 83 4.22 -3.25 -25.25
C CYS A 83 3.92 -1.79 -25.66
N LYS A 84 3.12 -1.11 -24.85
CA LYS A 84 2.91 0.33 -24.96
C LYS A 84 4.18 1.02 -24.44
N PRO A 85 4.72 2.03 -25.15
CA PRO A 85 5.82 2.81 -24.61
C PRO A 85 5.38 3.58 -23.36
N ASN A 86 6.29 3.77 -22.41
CA ASN A 86 6.04 4.48 -21.16
C ASN A 86 4.91 3.89 -20.30
N HIS A 87 4.76 2.57 -20.31
CA HIS A 87 3.63 1.88 -19.67
C HIS A 87 4.12 0.87 -18.64
N TRP A 88 3.35 0.73 -17.56
CA TRP A 88 3.68 -0.18 -16.47
C TRP A 88 3.18 -1.58 -16.78
N TYR A 89 4.00 -2.55 -16.43
CA TYR A 89 3.68 -3.97 -16.54
C TYR A 89 3.93 -4.64 -15.21
N ARG A 90 2.97 -5.40 -14.71
CA ARG A 90 3.22 -6.37 -13.66
C ARG A 90 3.60 -7.69 -14.32
N ILE A 91 4.78 -8.19 -13.98
CA ILE A 91 5.28 -9.46 -14.49
C ILE A 91 5.43 -10.40 -13.32
N GLU A 92 4.79 -11.56 -13.43
CA GLU A 92 4.76 -12.58 -12.40
C GLU A 92 5.27 -13.89 -12.97
N ALA A 93 6.10 -14.61 -12.22
CA ALA A 93 6.43 -16.00 -12.48
C ALA A 93 6.21 -16.81 -11.20
N VAL A 94 5.53 -17.94 -11.32
CA VAL A 94 5.48 -18.94 -10.24
C VAL A 94 6.54 -19.99 -10.55
N ILE A 95 7.50 -20.13 -9.66
CA ILE A 95 8.62 -21.06 -9.79
C ILE A 95 8.69 -21.99 -8.58
N VAL A 96 9.21 -23.20 -8.76
CA VAL A 96 9.34 -24.20 -7.70
C VAL A 96 10.66 -24.92 -7.85
N GLY A 97 11.56 -24.87 -6.87
CA GLY A 97 12.74 -25.71 -6.90
C GLY A 97 13.94 -25.16 -6.15
N SER A 98 14.98 -25.97 -6.06
CA SER A 98 16.19 -25.60 -5.34
C SER A 98 17.29 -25.27 -6.34
N CYS A 99 17.89 -24.10 -6.19
CA CYS A 99 19.11 -23.75 -6.89
C CYS A 99 20.08 -23.01 -5.98
N ASP A 100 21.35 -23.39 -6.08
CA ASP A 100 22.48 -22.74 -5.43
C ASP A 100 23.12 -21.78 -6.43
N ALA A 101 23.33 -20.53 -5.99
CA ALA A 101 23.91 -19.49 -6.82
C ALA A 101 24.99 -18.72 -6.05
N PRO A 102 26.09 -18.33 -6.71
CA PRO A 102 27.21 -17.65 -6.05
C PRO A 102 26.95 -16.16 -5.77
N THR A 103 25.88 -15.58 -6.34
CA THR A 103 25.55 -14.17 -6.21
C THR A 103 24.04 -13.96 -6.23
N GLU A 104 23.57 -12.84 -5.69
CA GLU A 104 22.14 -12.45 -5.68
C GLU A 104 21.54 -12.18 -7.07
N ARG A 105 22.39 -11.98 -8.08
CA ARG A 105 21.98 -11.81 -9.49
C ARG A 105 21.93 -13.13 -10.27
N ALA A 106 22.19 -14.23 -9.57
CA ALA A 106 22.22 -15.59 -10.06
C ALA A 106 21.21 -16.43 -9.28
N GLY A 107 20.61 -17.42 -9.94
CA GLY A 107 19.55 -18.25 -9.36
C GLY A 107 18.39 -18.46 -10.32
N ALA A 108 17.25 -18.85 -9.76
CA ALA A 108 15.99 -18.94 -10.48
C ALA A 108 15.31 -17.59 -10.48
N GLY A 109 15.08 -17.02 -11.67
CA GLY A 109 14.71 -15.62 -11.78
C GLY A 109 13.76 -15.27 -12.92
N LEU A 110 13.38 -14.00 -12.90
CA LEU A 110 12.57 -13.30 -13.87
C LEU A 110 13.36 -12.07 -14.34
N TRP A 111 13.38 -11.84 -15.65
CA TRP A 111 14.10 -10.73 -16.25
C TRP A 111 13.31 -10.10 -17.41
N VAL A 112 13.64 -8.86 -17.75
CA VAL A 112 13.11 -8.16 -18.92
C VAL A 112 14.22 -7.54 -19.74
N ARG A 113 14.12 -7.64 -21.06
CA ARG A 113 14.92 -6.90 -22.03
C ARG A 113 14.01 -5.99 -22.87
N PRO A 114 14.06 -4.66 -22.75
CA PRO A 114 13.37 -3.78 -23.69
C PRO A 114 13.91 -3.95 -25.12
N ASP A 115 13.02 -3.88 -26.10
CA ASP A 115 13.38 -3.72 -27.51
C ASP A 115 13.12 -2.26 -27.91
N ALA A 116 14.19 -1.48 -27.86
CA ALA A 116 14.17 -0.04 -27.97
C ALA A 116 15.16 0.46 -29.05
N GLY A 117 15.15 -0.16 -30.24
CA GLY A 117 15.93 0.33 -31.40
C GLY A 117 17.45 0.41 -31.18
N ASP A 118 18.15 1.12 -32.08
CA ASP A 118 19.63 1.23 -32.30
C ASP A 118 20.52 1.64 -31.10
N VAL A 119 20.00 1.63 -29.88
CA VAL A 119 20.82 1.81 -28.69
C VAL A 119 21.37 0.44 -28.29
N ASP A 120 22.68 0.35 -28.02
CA ASP A 120 23.35 -0.87 -27.53
C ASP A 120 22.62 -1.43 -26.29
N HIS A 121 21.72 -2.40 -26.52
CA HIS A 121 20.72 -2.83 -25.56
C HIS A 121 20.93 -4.30 -25.14
N GLU A 122 22.03 -4.53 -24.44
CA GLU A 122 22.24 -5.74 -23.63
C GLU A 122 21.72 -5.62 -22.18
N CYS A 123 21.06 -4.52 -21.80
CA CYS A 123 20.53 -4.32 -20.45
C CYS A 123 19.36 -5.28 -20.15
N LEU A 124 19.70 -6.49 -19.73
CA LEU A 124 18.77 -7.39 -19.07
C LEU A 124 18.46 -6.82 -17.68
N ILE A 125 17.23 -6.39 -17.48
CA ILE A 125 16.73 -5.88 -16.20
C ILE A 125 16.37 -7.07 -15.34
N HIS A 126 17.03 -7.15 -14.19
CA HIS A 126 16.79 -8.17 -13.18
C HIS A 126 15.55 -7.82 -12.38
N LEU A 127 14.49 -8.61 -12.51
CA LEU A 127 13.21 -8.32 -11.86
C LEU A 127 13.09 -9.00 -10.50
N ALA A 128 13.39 -10.29 -10.42
CA ALA A 128 13.36 -11.06 -9.17
C ALA A 128 14.17 -12.35 -9.31
N CYS A 129 14.82 -12.81 -8.25
CA CYS A 129 15.57 -14.08 -8.21
C CYS A 129 15.51 -14.70 -6.82
N VAL A 130 15.56 -16.02 -6.75
CA VAL A 130 15.61 -16.78 -5.50
C VAL A 130 16.76 -17.78 -5.51
N THR A 131 17.37 -17.96 -4.35
CA THR A 131 18.45 -18.92 -4.07
C THR A 131 17.96 -19.84 -2.95
N GLY A 132 17.88 -21.14 -3.23
CA GLY A 132 17.41 -22.16 -2.27
C GLY A 132 15.95 -22.00 -1.84
N THR A 133 15.01 -22.63 -2.56
CA THR A 133 13.60 -22.64 -2.17
C THR A 133 13.15 -24.06 -1.82
N THR A 134 12.42 -24.21 -0.72
CA THR A 134 11.78 -25.48 -0.32
C THR A 134 10.32 -25.56 -0.77
N GLY A 135 9.82 -24.52 -1.45
CA GLY A 135 8.41 -24.36 -1.82
C GLY A 135 8.21 -23.66 -3.16
N ALA A 136 6.94 -23.38 -3.49
CA ALA A 136 6.61 -22.59 -4.67
C ALA A 136 6.79 -21.11 -4.35
N GLU A 137 7.71 -20.45 -5.05
CA GLU A 137 7.98 -19.03 -4.93
C GLU A 137 7.28 -18.28 -6.05
N ARG A 138 6.64 -17.15 -5.70
CA ARG A 138 6.11 -16.23 -6.70
C ARG A 138 7.06 -15.05 -6.86
N LEU A 139 7.74 -15.03 -8.00
CA LEU A 139 8.50 -13.88 -8.45
C LEU A 139 7.52 -12.85 -9.01
N ARG A 140 7.54 -11.63 -8.49
CA ARG A 140 6.71 -10.53 -8.99
C ARG A 140 7.56 -9.27 -9.10
N ALA A 141 7.43 -8.57 -10.22
CA ALA A 141 8.00 -7.25 -10.38
C ALA A 141 7.10 -6.34 -11.21
N TYR A 142 7.30 -5.05 -11.03
CA TYR A 142 6.71 -4.01 -11.86
C TYR A 142 7.79 -3.45 -12.78
N TYR A 143 7.47 -3.30 -14.06
CA TYR A 143 8.39 -2.83 -15.08
C TYR A 143 7.71 -1.74 -15.91
N ARG A 144 8.29 -0.54 -15.94
CA ARG A 144 7.87 0.53 -16.86
C ARG A 144 8.70 0.44 -18.13
N THR A 145 8.03 0.30 -19.28
CA THR A 145 8.72 0.30 -20.58
C THR A 145 9.28 1.71 -20.88
N PRO A 146 10.48 1.82 -21.46
CA PRO A 146 11.01 3.09 -21.95
C PRO A 146 10.07 3.77 -22.96
N ALA A 147 10.16 5.08 -23.11
CA ALA A 147 9.30 5.87 -24.01
C ALA A 147 9.42 5.49 -25.50
N ILE A 148 10.50 4.82 -25.90
CA ILE A 148 10.72 4.33 -27.27
C ILE A 148 10.46 2.82 -27.42
N CYS A 149 10.23 2.13 -26.30
CA CYS A 149 10.10 0.68 -26.25
C CYS A 149 8.70 0.26 -26.74
N ARG A 150 8.65 -0.46 -27.86
CA ARG A 150 7.39 -0.98 -28.45
C ARG A 150 7.27 -2.50 -28.32
N ALA A 151 8.34 -3.15 -27.89
CA ALA A 151 8.33 -4.54 -27.52
C ALA A 151 9.30 -4.77 -26.35
N MET A 152 9.04 -5.79 -25.53
CA MET A 152 9.95 -6.25 -24.49
C MET A 152 10.07 -7.76 -24.57
N THR A 153 11.20 -8.31 -24.16
CA THR A 153 11.43 -9.75 -24.03
C THR A 153 11.48 -10.11 -22.56
N ILE A 154 10.55 -10.95 -22.11
CA ILE A 154 10.57 -11.49 -20.75
C ILE A 154 11.38 -12.76 -20.74
N GLU A 155 12.23 -12.92 -19.75
CA GLU A 155 12.98 -14.14 -19.52
C GLU A 155 12.62 -14.76 -18.17
N VAL A 156 12.46 -16.08 -18.13
CA VAL A 156 12.26 -16.83 -16.90
C VAL A 156 13.11 -18.10 -16.93
N GLY A 157 13.76 -18.45 -15.82
CA GLY A 157 14.54 -19.68 -15.72
C GLY A 157 15.75 -19.58 -14.79
N LEU A 158 16.82 -20.31 -15.11
CA LEU A 158 18.06 -20.32 -14.33
C LEU A 158 19.14 -19.46 -14.98
N ARG A 159 19.85 -18.68 -14.16
CA ARG A 159 21.03 -17.94 -14.59
C ARG A 159 22.15 -18.07 -13.56
N ASN A 160 23.31 -18.54 -13.99
CA ASN A 160 24.50 -18.70 -13.15
C ASN A 160 24.24 -19.49 -11.87
N ALA A 161 23.42 -20.54 -11.95
CA ALA A 161 23.01 -21.34 -10.79
C ALA A 161 23.07 -22.83 -11.09
N ILE A 162 23.34 -23.62 -10.05
CA ILE A 162 23.27 -25.08 -10.07
C ILE A 162 21.93 -25.46 -9.43
N GLY A 163 21.22 -26.40 -10.03
CA GLY A 163 20.00 -26.95 -9.45
C GLY A 163 18.86 -27.06 -10.43
N GLU A 164 17.65 -27.08 -9.89
CA GLU A 164 16.42 -27.36 -10.61
C GLU A 164 15.36 -26.33 -10.25
N VAL A 165 14.73 -25.74 -11.27
CA VAL A 165 13.56 -24.88 -11.09
C VAL A 165 12.46 -25.28 -12.06
N ALA A 166 11.25 -25.47 -11.55
CA ALA A 166 10.05 -25.64 -12.33
C ALA A 166 9.30 -24.30 -12.45
N VAL A 167 9.20 -23.77 -13.65
CA VAL A 167 8.35 -22.62 -13.98
C VAL A 167 6.93 -23.13 -14.23
N HIS A 168 6.01 -22.72 -13.37
CA HIS A 168 4.61 -23.12 -13.44
C HIS A 168 3.79 -22.18 -14.33
N SER A 169 3.97 -20.88 -14.16
CA SER A 169 3.26 -19.88 -14.96
C SER A 169 4.05 -18.59 -15.02
N VAL A 170 3.92 -17.87 -16.13
CA VAL A 170 4.33 -16.48 -16.23
C VAL A 170 3.14 -15.64 -16.70
N HIS A 171 2.90 -14.54 -16.01
CA HIS A 171 1.83 -13.62 -16.33
C HIS A 171 2.39 -12.22 -16.53
N VAL A 172 1.85 -11.54 -17.53
CA VAL A 172 2.22 -10.17 -17.88
C VAL A 172 0.92 -9.42 -17.97
N PHE A 173 0.75 -8.50 -17.05
CA PHE A 173 -0.39 -7.62 -16.99
C PHE A 173 0.11 -6.27 -17.46
N ALA A 174 -0.46 -5.75 -18.54
CA ALA A 174 -0.46 -4.32 -18.73
C ALA A 174 -1.19 -3.77 -17.51
N ASN A 175 -0.56 -2.84 -16.81
CA ASN A 175 -1.18 -2.13 -15.73
C ASN A 175 -1.30 -0.68 -16.18
N ILE A 176 -2.47 -0.07 -15.98
CA ILE A 176 -2.52 1.35 -15.63
C ILE A 176 -1.50 1.49 -14.53
N GLU A 177 -0.44 2.24 -14.85
CA GLU A 177 0.43 2.92 -13.90
C GLU A 177 -0.13 2.78 -12.49
N PRO A 178 0.41 1.91 -11.61
CA PRO A 178 -0.30 1.46 -10.41
C PRO A 178 -0.88 2.69 -9.72
N ASP A 179 -2.21 2.91 -9.79
CA ASP A 179 -2.77 4.27 -9.90
C ASP A 179 -2.05 5.27 -8.99
N MET A 180 -1.08 5.95 -9.59
CA MET A 180 -0.15 6.85 -8.91
C MET A 180 -0.85 8.13 -8.45
N ARG A 181 -2.14 8.24 -8.73
CA ARG A 181 -3.01 9.28 -8.21
C ARG A 181 -3.43 9.02 -6.77
N SER A 182 -2.98 7.92 -6.15
CA SER A 182 -3.03 7.79 -4.70
C SER A 182 -2.11 8.82 -4.08
N HIS A 183 -2.68 9.95 -3.69
CA HIS A 183 -1.85 11.06 -3.29
C HIS A 183 -1.11 10.71 -1.99
N PRO A 184 0.23 10.53 -2.03
CA PRO A 184 1.01 10.06 -0.87
C PRO A 184 0.99 11.06 0.30
N LEU A 185 0.35 12.22 0.11
CA LEU A 185 0.21 13.21 1.16
C LEU A 185 -1.06 13.19 1.97
N ALA A 186 -2.14 12.59 1.51
CA ALA A 186 -3.37 12.89 2.22
C ALA A 186 -3.40 12.16 3.57
N LEU A 187 -3.62 12.92 4.64
CA LEU A 187 -3.72 12.35 5.97
C LEU A 187 -4.78 11.24 5.96
N PRO A 188 -4.53 10.07 6.58
CA PRO A 188 -5.64 9.22 6.94
C PRO A 188 -6.58 10.10 7.75
N PRO A 189 -7.88 10.06 7.44
CA PRO A 189 -8.84 10.84 8.17
C PRO A 189 -8.63 10.55 9.65
N PRO A 190 -8.67 11.57 10.51
CA PRO A 190 -8.71 11.36 11.95
C PRO A 190 -9.71 10.25 12.24
N ASN A 191 -9.40 9.39 13.21
CA ASN A 191 -10.25 8.24 13.57
C ASN A 191 -11.71 8.63 13.94
N TYR A 192 -12.08 9.93 13.92
CA TYR A 192 -13.24 10.53 14.57
C TYR A 192 -13.87 11.73 13.84
N THR A 193 -13.64 11.92 12.53
CA THR A 193 -14.22 13.10 11.82
C THR A 193 -15.75 13.03 11.70
N TYR A 194 -16.32 11.84 11.91
CA TYR A 194 -17.75 11.54 11.83
C TYR A 194 -18.12 10.68 13.05
N PRO A 195 -19.41 10.38 13.31
CA PRO A 195 -19.79 9.56 14.46
C PRO A 195 -18.93 8.29 14.47
N PRO A 196 -18.33 7.92 15.61
CA PRO A 196 -17.46 6.75 15.66
C PRO A 196 -18.21 5.57 15.05
N PRO A 197 -17.57 4.77 14.18
CA PRO A 197 -18.23 3.64 13.55
C PRO A 197 -18.96 2.85 14.61
N VAL A 198 -20.21 2.46 14.33
CA VAL A 198 -20.91 1.49 15.17
C VAL A 198 -19.98 0.29 15.25
N ARG A 199 -19.46 -0.01 16.44
CA ARG A 199 -18.60 -1.19 16.63
C ARG A 199 -19.48 -2.42 16.45
N VAL A 200 -19.49 -2.95 15.24
CA VAL A 200 -20.35 -4.08 14.89
C VAL A 200 -19.81 -5.32 15.57
N ARG A 201 -20.66 -5.99 16.36
CA ARG A 201 -20.34 -7.28 16.98
C ARG A 201 -21.06 -8.42 16.30
N ARG A 202 -22.18 -8.15 15.62
CA ARG A 202 -22.99 -9.13 14.89
C ARG A 202 -23.35 -8.60 13.52
N VAL A 203 -23.05 -9.39 12.49
CA VAL A 203 -23.33 -9.07 11.09
C VAL A 203 -24.39 -10.02 10.55
N CYS A 204 -25.39 -9.47 9.88
CA CYS A 204 -26.34 -10.25 9.09
C CYS A 204 -26.07 -10.02 7.60
N VAL A 205 -25.68 -11.07 6.87
CA VAL A 205 -25.59 -11.06 5.41
C VAL A 205 -26.90 -11.52 4.83
N VAL A 206 -27.46 -10.73 3.93
CA VAL A 206 -28.67 -11.03 3.18
C VAL A 206 -28.28 -11.28 1.74
N ASP A 207 -28.40 -12.54 1.33
CA ASP A 207 -28.08 -12.98 -0.02
C ASP A 207 -29.16 -13.91 -0.60
N GLU A 208 -29.19 -14.07 -1.92
CA GLU A 208 -30.09 -15.04 -2.57
C GLU A 208 -29.57 -16.48 -2.45
N HIS A 209 -28.28 -16.63 -2.14
CA HIS A 209 -27.55 -17.90 -2.17
C HIS A 209 -27.56 -18.67 -0.84
N GLY A 210 -28.26 -18.19 0.19
CA GLY A 210 -28.41 -18.87 1.47
C GLY A 210 -27.10 -19.03 2.25
N GLY A 211 -26.15 -18.08 2.11
CA GLY A 211 -24.90 -18.07 2.86
C GLY A 211 -23.71 -18.78 2.22
N ASN A 212 -23.80 -19.22 0.95
CA ASN A 212 -22.67 -19.83 0.23
C ASN A 212 -21.73 -18.80 -0.43
N ARG A 213 -21.80 -17.52 -0.02
CA ARG A 213 -20.96 -16.45 -0.57
C ARG A 213 -19.60 -16.39 0.13
N PRO A 214 -18.49 -16.12 -0.60
CA PRO A 214 -17.17 -15.90 0.00
C PRO A 214 -17.16 -14.81 1.09
N LEU A 215 -18.05 -13.82 0.97
CA LEU A 215 -18.25 -12.76 1.95
C LEU A 215 -18.55 -13.30 3.36
N ALA A 216 -19.38 -14.34 3.49
CA ALA A 216 -19.71 -14.91 4.79
C ALA A 216 -18.47 -15.48 5.49
N ALA A 217 -17.59 -16.15 4.74
CA ALA A 217 -16.33 -16.68 5.25
C ALA A 217 -15.35 -15.57 5.65
N ILE A 218 -15.26 -14.49 4.86
CA ILE A 218 -14.46 -13.30 5.18
C ILE A 218 -14.91 -12.69 6.51
N LEU A 219 -16.21 -12.47 6.67
CA LEU A 219 -16.78 -11.90 7.89
C LEU A 219 -16.63 -12.85 9.08
N ALA A 220 -16.84 -14.16 8.88
CA ALA A 220 -16.70 -15.16 9.94
C ALA A 220 -15.25 -15.28 10.42
N ALA A 221 -14.27 -15.14 9.53
CA ALA A 221 -12.86 -15.09 9.90
C ALA A 221 -12.54 -13.93 10.84
N ARG A 222 -13.23 -12.79 10.66
CA ARG A 222 -12.98 -11.57 11.45
C ARG A 222 -13.84 -11.47 12.72
N PHE A 223 -15.14 -11.72 12.63
CA PHE A 223 -16.08 -11.55 13.74
C PHE A 223 -16.34 -12.87 14.50
N GLY A 224 -15.92 -14.01 13.96
CA GLY A 224 -16.29 -15.34 14.43
C GLY A 224 -17.60 -15.83 13.80
N ALA A 225 -17.64 -17.12 13.44
CA ALA A 225 -18.81 -17.73 12.79
C ALA A 225 -20.13 -17.57 13.59
N ALA A 226 -20.07 -17.58 14.92
CA ALA A 226 -21.25 -17.39 15.78
C ALA A 226 -21.85 -15.97 15.69
N HIS A 227 -21.08 -15.01 15.16
CA HIS A 227 -21.45 -13.61 15.06
C HIS A 227 -21.87 -13.18 13.64
N VAL A 228 -21.84 -14.12 12.69
CA VAL A 228 -22.23 -13.89 11.30
C VAL A 228 -23.43 -14.77 10.97
N THR A 229 -24.55 -14.15 10.62
CA THR A 229 -25.76 -14.85 10.21
C THR A 229 -26.03 -14.59 8.74
N CYS A 230 -26.23 -15.65 7.96
CA CYS A 230 -26.64 -15.53 6.55
C CYS A 230 -28.13 -15.84 6.43
N LEU A 231 -28.89 -14.94 5.83
CA LEU A 231 -30.33 -15.08 5.61
C LEU A 231 -30.65 -14.86 4.14
N SER A 232 -31.68 -15.56 3.64
CA SER A 232 -32.30 -15.13 2.39
C SER A 232 -33.13 -13.86 2.58
N ALA A 233 -33.47 -13.18 1.49
CA ALA A 233 -34.27 -11.95 1.55
C ALA A 233 -35.68 -12.14 2.15
N ARG A 234 -36.22 -13.37 2.18
CA ARG A 234 -37.57 -13.69 2.70
C ARG A 234 -37.68 -13.59 4.24
N PRO A 235 -36.77 -14.19 5.04
CA PRO A 235 -36.74 -14.10 6.51
C PRO A 235 -36.77 -12.68 7.11
N LEU A 236 -36.11 -11.69 6.49
CA LEU A 236 -36.06 -10.31 7.01
C LEU A 236 -37.43 -9.62 7.09
N ASN A 237 -38.45 -10.17 6.43
CA ASN A 237 -39.78 -9.58 6.36
C ASN A 237 -40.60 -9.75 7.65
N ARG A 238 -40.18 -10.60 8.59
CA ARG A 238 -40.96 -10.93 9.79
C ARG A 238 -40.51 -10.18 11.05
N ARG A 239 -39.22 -9.83 11.15
CA ARG A 239 -38.66 -9.08 12.28
C ARG A 239 -37.33 -8.45 11.86
N PRO A 240 -37.01 -7.20 12.24
CA PRO A 240 -35.67 -6.66 12.02
C PRO A 240 -34.64 -7.56 12.72
N PRO A 241 -33.51 -7.87 12.05
CA PRO A 241 -32.50 -8.74 12.61
C PRO A 241 -31.90 -8.11 13.88
N SER A 242 -31.68 -8.92 14.91
CA SER A 242 -31.00 -8.50 16.14
C SER A 242 -29.49 -8.47 15.92
N CYS A 243 -29.04 -7.64 14.98
CA CYS A 243 -27.64 -7.49 14.63
C CYS A 243 -27.28 -6.00 14.56
N ASP A 244 -25.98 -5.72 14.60
CA ASP A 244 -25.48 -4.35 14.65
C ASP A 244 -25.17 -3.85 13.23
N ALA A 245 -25.02 -4.76 12.26
CA ALA A 245 -25.00 -4.45 10.83
C ALA A 245 -25.78 -5.45 9.97
N VAL A 246 -26.35 -4.94 8.87
CA VAL A 246 -27.01 -5.72 7.82
C VAL A 246 -26.32 -5.43 6.49
N ILE A 247 -25.89 -6.47 5.78
CA ILE A 247 -25.29 -6.37 4.45
C ILE A 247 -26.25 -6.98 3.43
N ILE A 248 -26.73 -6.18 2.49
CA ILE A 248 -27.60 -6.60 1.38
C ILE A 248 -26.74 -6.67 0.13
N ALA A 249 -26.17 -7.85 -0.11
CA ALA A 249 -25.14 -8.06 -1.12
C ALA A 249 -25.71 -8.13 -2.55
N ASP A 250 -26.93 -8.66 -2.67
CA ASP A 250 -27.60 -8.85 -3.96
C ASP A 250 -28.59 -7.73 -4.27
N ASP A 251 -28.97 -7.63 -5.54
CA ASP A 251 -29.94 -6.64 -5.99
C ASP A 251 -31.37 -6.92 -5.47
N SER A 252 -31.60 -8.10 -4.88
CA SER A 252 -32.90 -8.52 -4.40
C SER A 252 -33.22 -7.96 -3.02
N LEU A 253 -34.14 -7.01 -3.01
CA LEU A 253 -34.51 -6.24 -1.82
C LEU A 253 -35.48 -7.01 -0.90
N PRO A 254 -35.12 -7.18 0.39
CA PRO A 254 -36.09 -7.51 1.43
C PRO A 254 -37.25 -6.50 1.45
N ALA A 255 -38.45 -6.95 1.81
CA ALA A 255 -39.64 -6.08 1.82
C ALA A 255 -39.48 -4.88 2.75
N CYS A 256 -38.75 -5.04 3.86
CA CYS A 256 -38.48 -4.00 4.84
C CYS A 256 -37.53 -2.88 4.39
N VAL A 257 -36.93 -2.96 3.19
CA VAL A 257 -36.03 -1.92 2.64
C VAL A 257 -36.42 -1.46 1.24
N ARG A 258 -37.68 -1.64 0.81
CA ARG A 258 -38.14 -1.28 -0.55
C ARG A 258 -38.35 0.22 -0.82
N SER A 259 -38.02 1.08 0.14
CA SER A 259 -38.11 2.55 0.02
C SER A 259 -37.00 3.22 0.81
N LEU A 260 -36.65 4.46 0.45
CA LEU A 260 -35.65 5.24 1.20
C LEU A 260 -36.07 5.43 2.66
N THR A 261 -37.35 5.72 2.92
CA THR A 261 -37.87 5.87 4.29
C THR A 261 -37.66 4.60 5.11
N ALA A 262 -37.95 3.43 4.52
CA ALA A 262 -37.77 2.16 5.21
C ALA A 262 -36.28 1.81 5.41
N LEU A 263 -35.43 2.12 4.42
CA LEU A 263 -33.98 1.99 4.52
C LEU A 263 -33.41 2.87 5.63
N HIS A 264 -33.83 4.13 5.72
CA HIS A 264 -33.39 5.06 6.78
C HIS A 264 -33.89 4.64 8.16
N ALA A 265 -35.13 4.12 8.26
CA ALA A 265 -35.67 3.59 9.51
C ALA A 265 -34.96 2.31 9.99
N LEU A 266 -34.35 1.54 9.07
CA LEU A 266 -33.45 0.45 9.43
C LEU A 266 -32.07 0.99 9.83
N GLY A 267 -31.53 1.94 9.05
CA GLY A 267 -30.25 2.61 9.30
C GLY A 267 -30.17 3.37 10.63
N SER A 268 -31.32 3.77 11.20
CA SER A 268 -31.39 4.37 12.54
C SER A 268 -31.31 3.35 13.69
N LYS A 269 -31.30 2.05 13.37
CA LYS A 269 -31.26 0.95 14.35
C LYS A 269 -29.95 0.17 14.28
N CYS A 270 -29.36 0.09 13.10
CA CYS A 270 -28.12 -0.61 12.82
C CYS A 270 -27.42 -0.01 11.59
N LEU A 271 -26.19 -0.41 11.34
CA LEU A 271 -25.49 -0.05 10.12
C LEU A 271 -26.04 -0.87 8.94
N VAL A 272 -26.42 -0.22 7.84
CA VAL A 272 -26.88 -0.92 6.63
C VAL A 272 -25.88 -0.71 5.50
N ILE A 273 -25.32 -1.80 4.98
CA ILE A 273 -24.49 -1.82 3.78
C ILE A 273 -25.29 -2.47 2.66
N LEU A 274 -25.43 -1.84 1.50
CA LEU A 274 -26.16 -2.41 0.37
C LEU A 274 -25.44 -2.18 -0.96
N SER A 275 -25.61 -3.12 -1.88
CA SER A 275 -25.07 -3.00 -3.24
C SER A 275 -25.65 -1.78 -3.97
N LEU A 276 -24.92 -1.28 -4.95
CA LEU A 276 -25.37 -0.18 -5.79
C LEU A 276 -26.64 -0.56 -6.57
N GLY A 277 -26.73 -1.83 -6.99
CA GLY A 277 -27.90 -2.38 -7.66
C GLY A 277 -29.14 -2.39 -6.76
N ALA A 278 -28.99 -2.86 -5.51
CA ALA A 278 -30.05 -2.81 -4.51
C ALA A 278 -30.52 -1.36 -4.27
N PHE A 279 -29.58 -0.42 -4.06
CA PHE A 279 -29.93 0.99 -3.85
C PHE A 279 -30.63 1.59 -5.07
N SER A 280 -30.17 1.32 -6.29
CA SER A 280 -30.82 1.80 -7.52
C SER A 280 -32.29 1.34 -7.61
N ARG A 281 -32.60 0.11 -7.21
CA ARG A 281 -33.98 -0.42 -7.20
C ARG A 281 -34.87 0.25 -6.14
N ILE A 282 -34.30 0.69 -5.01
CA ILE A 282 -35.02 1.47 -3.98
C ILE A 282 -35.46 2.82 -4.55
N LEU A 283 -34.66 3.42 -5.42
CA LEU A 283 -34.89 4.76 -5.95
C LEU A 283 -35.94 4.82 -7.07
N ARG A 284 -36.22 3.70 -7.76
CA ARG A 284 -37.16 3.52 -8.89
C ARG A 284 -36.90 4.40 -10.12
N ASP A 285 -36.88 5.72 -9.98
CA ASP A 285 -36.59 6.74 -11.02
C ASP A 285 -35.32 7.53 -10.68
N GLY A 286 -34.33 6.82 -10.13
CA GLY A 286 -33.14 7.37 -9.52
C GLY A 286 -31.99 7.73 -10.47
N PRO A 287 -30.81 8.06 -9.92
CA PRO A 287 -29.58 8.16 -10.69
C PRO A 287 -29.33 6.87 -11.47
N GLY A 288 -28.95 7.02 -12.75
CA GLY A 288 -28.68 5.87 -13.60
C GLY A 288 -27.47 5.08 -13.11
N LEU A 289 -27.63 3.78 -12.93
CA LEU A 289 -26.54 2.86 -12.64
C LEU A 289 -25.99 2.29 -13.95
N GLN A 290 -24.67 2.13 -14.03
CA GLN A 290 -24.02 1.44 -15.14
C GLN A 290 -22.91 0.51 -14.64
N THR A 291 -22.70 -0.58 -15.35
CA THR A 291 -21.55 -1.47 -15.15
C THR A 291 -20.49 -1.11 -16.18
N ILE A 292 -19.28 -0.84 -15.71
CA ILE A 292 -18.10 -0.70 -16.55
C ILE A 292 -17.38 -2.04 -16.56
N GLU A 293 -16.91 -2.45 -17.73
CA GLU A 293 -16.10 -3.63 -17.91
C GLU A 293 -14.79 -3.24 -18.59
N GLN A 294 -13.68 -3.74 -18.06
CA GLN A 294 -12.32 -3.50 -18.56
C GLN A 294 -11.53 -4.81 -18.49
N ALA A 295 -10.86 -5.20 -19.56
CA ALA A 295 -10.16 -6.48 -19.63
C ALA A 295 -8.72 -6.42 -19.07
N ASP A 296 -8.10 -5.25 -19.17
CA ASP A 296 -6.65 -5.08 -19.14
C ASP A 296 -6.21 -4.62 -17.76
N ASP A 297 -6.93 -3.64 -17.23
CA ASP A 297 -6.57 -3.02 -15.98
C ASP A 297 -7.73 -3.08 -15.00
N PRO A 298 -7.42 -3.27 -13.71
CA PRO A 298 -8.44 -3.24 -12.68
C PRO A 298 -9.06 -1.85 -12.64
N LEU A 299 -10.39 -1.80 -12.69
CA LEU A 299 -11.12 -0.59 -12.37
C LEU A 299 -10.81 -0.21 -10.92
N CYS A 300 -10.46 1.05 -10.71
CA CYS A 300 -10.01 1.53 -9.42
C CYS A 300 -11.09 2.34 -8.71
N GLY A 301 -11.00 2.40 -7.39
CA GLY A 301 -11.75 3.32 -6.55
C GLY A 301 -10.81 4.36 -5.97
N CYS A 302 -11.21 5.62 -5.99
CA CYS A 302 -10.49 6.77 -5.47
C CYS A 302 -11.23 7.35 -4.26
N VAL A 303 -10.52 7.60 -3.16
CA VAL A 303 -11.08 8.24 -1.97
C VAL A 303 -11.47 9.67 -2.30
N TRP A 304 -12.77 9.94 -2.34
CA TRP A 304 -13.33 11.25 -2.59
C TRP A 304 -13.65 12.01 -1.31
N ASN A 305 -14.08 11.29 -0.28
CA ASN A 305 -14.24 11.81 1.07
C ASN A 305 -13.55 10.86 2.05
N ALA A 306 -12.68 11.41 2.88
CA ALA A 306 -11.89 10.65 3.83
C ALA A 306 -12.62 10.58 5.19
N ASP A 307 -13.01 9.39 5.61
CA ASP A 307 -13.67 9.14 6.90
C ASP A 307 -13.31 7.74 7.47
N PHE A 308 -13.98 7.28 8.54
CA PHE A 308 -13.85 5.97 9.16
C PHE A 308 -13.99 4.83 8.16
N ILE A 309 -14.82 4.99 7.12
CA ILE A 309 -14.99 4.03 6.02
C ILE A 309 -13.67 3.81 5.27
N THR A 310 -12.90 4.87 5.08
CA THR A 310 -11.61 4.88 4.38
C THR A 310 -10.47 5.08 5.38
N ARG A 311 -10.62 4.59 6.63
CA ARG A 311 -9.56 4.65 7.64
C ARG A 311 -8.30 3.96 7.10
N GLY A 312 -7.17 4.63 7.23
CA GLY A 312 -5.89 4.16 6.67
C GLY A 312 -5.61 4.62 5.24
N PHE A 313 -6.60 5.19 4.55
CA PHE A 313 -6.42 5.77 3.22
C PHE A 313 -6.38 7.30 3.26
N ALA A 314 -5.57 7.85 2.39
CA ALA A 314 -5.46 9.26 2.07
C ALA A 314 -6.66 9.72 1.21
N LEU A 315 -7.06 10.99 1.33
CA LEU A 315 -7.87 11.63 0.28
C LEU A 315 -7.18 11.50 -1.08
N ARG A 316 -7.93 11.06 -2.09
CA ARG A 316 -7.45 10.69 -3.42
C ARG A 316 -6.69 9.38 -3.53
N ASP A 317 -6.48 8.63 -2.44
CA ASP A 317 -5.95 7.26 -2.54
C ASP A 317 -6.74 6.46 -3.54
N THR A 318 -6.03 5.86 -4.50
CA THR A 318 -6.64 5.14 -5.59
C THR A 318 -6.16 3.70 -5.60
N PHE A 319 -7.10 2.78 -5.53
CA PHE A 319 -6.79 1.38 -5.32
C PHE A 319 -7.68 0.50 -6.19
N PRO A 320 -7.20 -0.71 -6.59
CA PRO A 320 -8.03 -1.67 -7.29
C PRO A 320 -9.32 -1.95 -6.50
N LEU A 321 -10.47 -1.69 -7.14
CA LEU A 321 -11.78 -1.92 -6.56
C LEU A 321 -12.72 -2.40 -7.67
N ALA A 322 -12.47 -3.62 -8.13
CA ALA A 322 -13.23 -4.26 -9.19
C ALA A 322 -13.55 -5.70 -8.81
N THR A 323 -14.61 -6.24 -9.41
CA THR A 323 -14.93 -7.65 -9.34
C THR A 323 -14.53 -8.38 -10.62
N MET A 324 -14.06 -9.63 -10.48
CA MET A 324 -13.91 -10.58 -11.58
C MET A 324 -14.96 -11.71 -11.51
N VAL A 325 -15.95 -11.57 -10.61
CA VAL A 325 -17.00 -12.58 -10.44
C VAL A 325 -17.80 -12.70 -11.74
N GLY A 326 -18.01 -13.95 -12.18
CA GLY A 326 -18.71 -14.30 -13.42
C GLY A 326 -17.80 -14.42 -14.65
N ASP A 327 -16.73 -13.62 -14.77
CA ASP A 327 -15.76 -13.71 -15.85
C ASP A 327 -14.36 -13.32 -15.35
N GLY A 328 -13.49 -14.31 -15.20
CA GLY A 328 -12.11 -14.12 -14.72
C GLY A 328 -11.20 -13.34 -15.69
N THR A 329 -11.72 -12.90 -16.84
CA THR A 329 -10.99 -12.14 -17.85
C THR A 329 -11.39 -10.66 -17.91
N MET A 330 -12.43 -10.26 -17.18
CA MET A 330 -12.96 -8.90 -17.18
C MET A 330 -13.07 -8.36 -15.74
N PHE A 331 -12.47 -7.20 -15.51
CA PHE A 331 -12.74 -6.39 -14.34
C PHE A 331 -14.05 -5.64 -14.53
N ARG A 332 -14.94 -5.74 -13.53
CA ARG A 332 -16.23 -5.08 -13.51
C ARG A 332 -16.34 -4.16 -12.31
N GLN A 333 -16.93 -2.99 -12.51
CA GLN A 333 -17.27 -2.06 -11.44
C GLN A 333 -18.61 -1.40 -11.78
N ARG A 334 -19.56 -1.41 -10.85
CA ARG A 334 -20.80 -0.65 -11.02
C ARG A 334 -20.59 0.75 -10.48
N GLN A 335 -21.21 1.73 -11.12
CA GLN A 335 -21.07 3.13 -10.74
C GLN A 335 -22.34 3.91 -11.07
N PHE A 336 -22.66 4.89 -10.22
CA PHE A 336 -23.74 5.84 -10.52
C PHE A 336 -23.26 6.89 -11.51
N ARG A 337 -24.08 7.18 -12.52
CA ARG A 337 -23.85 8.32 -13.41
C ARG A 337 -24.03 9.61 -12.62
N LYS A 338 -22.94 10.37 -12.50
CA LYS A 338 -22.94 11.72 -11.94
C LYS A 338 -23.81 12.62 -12.80
N GLY A 339 -24.76 13.30 -12.17
CA GLY A 339 -25.71 14.16 -12.86
C GLY A 339 -26.71 14.80 -11.91
N ALA A 340 -27.61 15.62 -12.46
CA ALA A 340 -28.58 16.38 -11.66
C ALA A 340 -29.45 15.51 -10.77
N ALA A 341 -29.81 14.29 -11.21
CA ALA A 341 -30.60 13.35 -10.41
C ALA A 341 -29.85 12.90 -9.15
N LEU A 342 -28.59 12.47 -9.29
CA LEU A 342 -27.77 12.04 -8.15
C LEU A 342 -27.49 13.20 -7.19
N ASN A 343 -27.16 14.38 -7.72
CA ASN A 343 -26.88 15.56 -6.90
C ASN A 343 -28.12 15.99 -6.10
N ARG A 344 -29.31 15.98 -6.71
CA ARG A 344 -30.58 16.26 -6.01
C ARG A 344 -30.88 15.23 -4.94
N LEU A 345 -30.65 13.94 -5.23
CA LEU A 345 -30.83 12.86 -4.25
C LEU A 345 -29.90 13.06 -3.04
N ALA A 346 -28.61 13.27 -3.32
CA ALA A 346 -27.57 13.49 -2.33
C ALA A 346 -27.90 14.69 -1.43
N ALA A 347 -28.22 15.84 -2.03
CA ALA A 347 -28.60 17.04 -1.27
C ALA A 347 -29.89 16.86 -0.47
N LYS A 348 -30.92 16.24 -1.05
CA LYS A 348 -32.24 16.07 -0.40
C LYS A 348 -32.18 15.10 0.79
N HIS A 349 -31.37 14.05 0.69
CA HIS A 349 -31.34 12.98 1.68
C HIS A 349 -30.05 12.93 2.50
N GLY A 350 -29.08 13.81 2.25
CA GLY A 350 -27.81 13.87 2.96
C GLY A 350 -26.90 12.67 2.68
N TYR A 351 -26.78 12.26 1.41
CA TYR A 351 -25.77 11.28 1.01
C TYR A 351 -24.51 11.99 0.52
N GLU A 352 -23.37 11.50 0.95
CA GLU A 352 -22.05 11.96 0.55
C GLU A 352 -21.37 10.89 -0.31
N THR A 353 -20.55 11.33 -1.25
CA THR A 353 -19.72 10.41 -2.05
C THR A 353 -18.44 10.11 -1.29
N VAL A 354 -18.21 8.85 -0.96
CA VAL A 354 -17.01 8.39 -0.26
C VAL A 354 -15.94 7.98 -1.25
N LEU A 355 -16.32 7.18 -2.25
CA LEU A 355 -15.42 6.69 -3.30
C LEU A 355 -15.96 7.05 -4.68
N VAL A 356 -15.07 7.42 -5.59
CA VAL A 356 -15.36 7.57 -7.02
C VAL A 356 -14.55 6.58 -7.86
N SER A 357 -15.02 6.25 -9.05
CA SER A 357 -14.32 5.40 -10.00
C SER A 357 -13.13 6.09 -10.67
N MET A 358 -12.13 5.29 -10.99
CA MET A 358 -11.02 5.65 -11.86
C MET A 358 -10.89 4.57 -12.95
N ALA A 359 -11.12 4.98 -14.19
CA ALA A 359 -11.18 4.13 -15.38
C ALA A 359 -10.54 4.84 -16.59
N ASP A 360 -10.23 4.09 -17.64
CA ASP A 360 -9.50 4.60 -18.81
C ASP A 360 -10.15 5.79 -19.53
N LEU A 361 -11.49 5.86 -19.51
CA LEU A 361 -12.23 6.92 -20.18
C LEU A 361 -12.70 7.97 -19.18
N ASP A 362 -12.51 9.26 -19.51
CA ASP A 362 -12.95 10.38 -18.68
C ASP A 362 -14.44 10.30 -18.31
N ARG A 363 -15.29 9.86 -19.25
CA ARG A 363 -16.74 9.70 -19.04
C ARG A 363 -17.11 8.61 -18.02
N THR A 364 -16.20 7.67 -17.77
CA THR A 364 -16.37 6.57 -16.82
C THR A 364 -15.61 6.78 -15.53
N SER A 365 -14.74 7.79 -15.46
CA SER A 365 -14.03 8.22 -14.26
C SER A 365 -14.82 9.26 -13.45
N ASN A 366 -14.43 9.45 -12.19
CA ASN A 366 -15.06 10.37 -11.23
C ASN A 366 -16.57 10.10 -11.00
N GLN A 367 -17.02 8.87 -11.22
CA GLN A 367 -18.41 8.46 -11.00
C GLN A 367 -18.55 7.85 -9.60
N PRO A 368 -19.59 8.16 -8.81
CA PRO A 368 -19.71 7.60 -7.47
C PRO A 368 -19.87 6.07 -7.46
N ILE A 369 -19.02 5.41 -6.68
CA ILE A 369 -19.02 3.95 -6.46
C ILE A 369 -19.20 3.58 -4.99
N CYS A 370 -19.12 4.56 -4.08
CA CYS A 370 -19.54 4.40 -2.69
C CYS A 370 -20.22 5.67 -2.18
N LEU A 371 -21.40 5.52 -1.56
CA LEU A 371 -22.13 6.61 -0.92
C LEU A 371 -22.31 6.33 0.57
N TYR A 372 -22.32 7.38 1.39
CA TYR A 372 -22.58 7.27 2.83
C TYR A 372 -23.61 8.30 3.27
N LYS A 373 -24.49 7.89 4.18
CA LYS A 373 -25.39 8.75 4.93
C LYS A 373 -25.32 8.41 6.41
N ALA A 374 -24.90 9.38 7.22
CA ALA A 374 -25.02 9.30 8.67
C ALA A 374 -26.51 9.37 9.09
N ILE A 375 -26.87 8.52 10.06
CA ILE A 375 -28.20 8.47 10.68
C ILE A 375 -27.98 8.20 12.17
N ASP A 376 -28.75 8.86 13.05
CA ASP A 376 -28.69 8.65 14.50
C ASP A 376 -28.84 7.15 14.83
N GLY A 377 -27.80 6.58 15.47
CA GLY A 377 -27.74 5.15 15.84
C GLY A 377 -27.04 4.22 14.85
N GLY A 378 -26.67 4.69 13.64
CA GLY A 378 -26.01 3.88 12.63
C GLY A 378 -25.65 4.63 11.36
N GLY A 379 -26.23 4.23 10.24
CA GLY A 379 -25.96 4.83 8.93
C GLY A 379 -26.30 3.90 7.77
N VAL A 380 -26.24 4.46 6.57
CA VAL A 380 -26.46 3.74 5.32
C VAL A 380 -25.26 3.92 4.40
N ILE A 381 -24.64 2.81 4.01
CA ILE A 381 -23.50 2.75 3.11
C ILE A 381 -23.90 2.00 1.85
N VAL A 382 -23.77 2.66 0.70
CA VAL A 382 -24.00 2.04 -0.61
C VAL A 382 -22.64 1.64 -1.18
N PHE A 383 -22.37 0.33 -1.28
CA PHE A 383 -21.08 -0.22 -1.69
C PHE A 383 -21.25 -1.65 -2.23
N ASP A 384 -20.66 -1.95 -3.38
CA ASP A 384 -20.71 -3.31 -3.96
C ASP A 384 -19.70 -4.23 -3.28
N VAL A 385 -20.21 -5.28 -2.62
CA VAL A 385 -19.38 -6.28 -1.93
C VAL A 385 -18.76 -7.32 -2.86
N ASP A 386 -19.12 -7.35 -4.14
CA ASP A 386 -18.55 -8.30 -5.12
C ASP A 386 -17.03 -8.10 -5.30
N ALA A 387 -16.53 -6.87 -5.09
CA ALA A 387 -15.10 -6.58 -5.08
C ALA A 387 -14.39 -7.18 -3.85
N VAL A 388 -15.09 -7.29 -2.71
CA VAL A 388 -14.59 -7.94 -1.48
C VAL A 388 -14.37 -9.43 -1.69
N GLU A 389 -15.21 -10.06 -2.49
CA GLU A 389 -15.16 -11.50 -2.78
C GLU A 389 -14.10 -11.85 -3.84
N THR A 390 -13.58 -10.84 -4.53
CA THR A 390 -12.60 -11.06 -5.60
C THR A 390 -11.29 -11.53 -4.98
N THR A 391 -10.87 -12.73 -5.39
CA THR A 391 -9.61 -13.29 -4.90
C THR A 391 -8.46 -12.46 -5.44
N ALA A 392 -7.72 -11.83 -4.54
CA ALA A 392 -6.48 -11.15 -4.88
C ALA A 392 -5.57 -12.09 -5.67
N THR A 393 -4.81 -11.54 -6.61
CA THR A 393 -4.05 -12.37 -7.54
C THR A 393 -2.99 -13.20 -6.81
N SER A 394 -2.45 -12.71 -5.68
CA SER A 394 -1.64 -13.46 -4.69
C SER A 394 -2.34 -13.62 -3.33
N CYS A 395 -2.01 -14.69 -2.61
CA CYS A 395 -2.46 -14.91 -1.23
C CYS A 395 -1.98 -13.79 -0.28
N ASP A 396 -0.78 -13.25 -0.53
CA ASP A 396 -0.19 -12.21 0.31
C ASP A 396 -0.73 -10.80 0.04
N GLU A 397 -1.49 -10.57 -1.04
CA GLU A 397 -2.01 -9.23 -1.36
C GLU A 397 -3.09 -8.81 -0.36
N PRO A 398 -3.12 -7.54 0.11
CA PRO A 398 -4.16 -7.08 1.00
C PRO A 398 -5.44 -7.01 0.17
N ASN A 399 -6.53 -7.58 0.68
CA ASN A 399 -7.81 -7.35 0.04
C ASN A 399 -8.31 -5.97 0.46
N VAL A 400 -7.98 -4.96 -0.33
CA VAL A 400 -8.33 -3.56 -0.11
C VAL A 400 -9.83 -3.38 0.08
N ALA A 401 -10.63 -4.04 -0.77
CA ALA A 401 -12.09 -4.00 -0.68
C ALA A 401 -12.58 -4.60 0.65
N ALA A 402 -12.00 -5.73 1.08
CA ALA A 402 -12.31 -6.31 2.39
C ALA A 402 -11.92 -5.37 3.52
N THR A 403 -10.77 -4.72 3.45
CA THR A 403 -10.34 -3.74 4.45
C THR A 403 -11.32 -2.57 4.57
N ILE A 404 -11.75 -2.02 3.44
CA ILE A 404 -12.76 -0.95 3.41
C ILE A 404 -14.07 -1.44 4.03
N LEU A 405 -14.53 -2.64 3.69
CA LEU A 405 -15.71 -3.23 4.32
C LEU A 405 -15.53 -3.39 5.85
N LEU A 406 -14.38 -3.88 6.30
CA LEU A 406 -14.08 -4.05 7.71
C LEU A 406 -14.02 -2.71 8.45
N ASN A 407 -13.48 -1.67 7.83
CA ASN A 407 -13.50 -0.30 8.31
C ASN A 407 -14.93 0.24 8.44
N MET A 408 -15.78 0.03 7.43
CA MET A 408 -17.21 0.37 7.48
C MET A 408 -17.91 -0.26 8.68
N LEU A 409 -17.56 -1.52 9.00
CA LEU A 409 -18.12 -2.27 10.13
C LEU A 409 -17.48 -1.93 11.49
N GLY A 410 -16.54 -0.98 11.54
CA GLY A 410 -15.85 -0.63 12.77
C GLY A 410 -15.02 -1.76 13.37
N ALA A 411 -14.53 -2.68 12.53
CA ALA A 411 -13.66 -3.75 12.98
C ALA A 411 -12.28 -3.18 13.38
N ASP A 412 -11.89 -3.40 14.64
CA ASP A 412 -10.61 -2.90 15.18
C ASP A 412 -9.41 -3.44 14.36
N ARG A 413 -8.68 -2.55 13.68
CA ARG A 413 -7.38 -2.80 13.00
C ARG A 413 -7.40 -3.44 11.60
N ALA A 414 -7.90 -2.70 10.62
CA ALA A 414 -7.29 -2.71 9.28
C ALA A 414 -6.84 -1.29 8.91
N GLY A 415 -5.98 -0.71 9.77
CA GLY A 415 -5.14 0.40 9.36
C GLY A 415 -4.11 -0.16 8.39
N MET A 416 -4.49 -0.36 7.13
CA MET A 416 -3.50 -0.25 6.08
C MET A 416 -2.85 1.12 6.33
N GLY A 417 -1.54 1.17 6.46
CA GLY A 417 -0.86 2.45 6.31
C GLY A 417 -1.35 3.19 5.07
N GLN A 418 -0.96 4.45 4.94
CA GLN A 418 -1.24 5.18 3.72
C GLN A 418 -0.87 4.29 2.53
N TYR A 419 -1.81 4.10 1.59
CA TYR A 419 -1.47 3.51 0.30
C TYR A 419 -0.60 4.52 -0.40
N VAL A 420 0.69 4.42 -0.13
CA VAL A 420 1.62 5.35 -0.73
C VAL A 420 1.99 4.78 -2.07
N VAL A 421 1.55 5.45 -3.12
CA VAL A 421 2.14 5.24 -4.42
C VAL A 421 3.38 6.11 -4.51
N PRO A 422 4.55 5.51 -4.83
CA PRO A 422 5.73 6.30 -5.08
C PRO A 422 5.49 7.26 -6.23
N ALA A 423 5.90 8.51 -6.09
CA ALA A 423 6.10 9.43 -7.21
C ALA A 423 6.85 8.73 -8.35
N ALA A 424 6.55 9.06 -9.59
CA ALA A 424 7.10 8.40 -10.76
C ALA A 424 8.28 9.11 -11.37
N ASP A 425 8.50 10.35 -10.97
CA ASP A 425 9.60 11.18 -11.37
C ASP A 425 9.82 12.31 -10.35
N ASP A 426 10.88 13.09 -10.59
CA ASP A 426 11.29 14.21 -9.76
C ASP A 426 10.27 15.34 -9.70
N LYS A 427 9.55 15.53 -10.80
CA LYS A 427 8.56 16.60 -10.90
C LYS A 427 7.35 16.24 -10.06
N GLU A 428 6.90 15.00 -10.10
CA GLU A 428 5.84 14.49 -9.25
C GLU A 428 6.26 14.50 -7.78
N TRP A 429 7.50 14.11 -7.46
CA TRP A 429 8.04 14.21 -6.10
C TRP A 429 8.08 15.66 -5.59
N GLY A 430 8.54 16.60 -6.41
CA GLY A 430 8.52 18.03 -6.08
C GLY A 430 7.09 18.53 -5.85
N GLY A 431 6.15 18.14 -6.71
CA GLY A 431 4.73 18.44 -6.53
C GLY A 431 4.16 17.87 -5.23
N VAL A 432 4.58 16.66 -4.86
CA VAL A 432 4.25 16.04 -3.57
C VAL A 432 4.80 16.90 -2.41
N LEU A 433 6.04 17.37 -2.43
CA LEU A 433 6.52 18.20 -1.33
C LEU A 433 5.88 19.60 -1.28
N GLU A 434 5.65 20.23 -2.44
CA GLU A 434 4.99 21.52 -2.55
C GLU A 434 3.56 21.47 -2.01
N GLU A 435 2.79 20.45 -2.39
CA GLU A 435 1.44 20.28 -1.91
C GLU A 435 1.41 20.01 -0.39
N ALA A 436 2.40 19.29 0.17
CA ALA A 436 2.50 19.09 1.61
C ALA A 436 2.67 20.43 2.33
N ALA A 437 3.58 21.27 1.86
CA ALA A 437 3.81 22.59 2.43
C ALA A 437 2.58 23.50 2.33
N VAL A 438 1.83 23.42 1.22
CA VAL A 438 0.57 24.18 1.04
C VAL A 438 -0.51 23.71 2.02
N ARG A 439 -0.69 22.40 2.18
CA ARG A 439 -1.74 21.84 3.05
C ARG A 439 -1.40 21.95 4.54
N PHE A 440 -0.13 21.92 4.88
CA PHE A 440 0.36 21.97 6.27
C PHE A 440 1.28 23.18 6.42
N PRO A 441 0.75 24.37 6.78
CA PRO A 441 1.54 25.60 6.82
C PRO A 441 2.75 25.56 7.77
N ALA A 442 2.78 24.63 8.71
CA ALA A 442 3.91 24.38 9.59
C ALA A 442 5.08 23.64 8.91
N LEU A 443 4.84 22.95 7.78
CA LEU A 443 5.86 22.36 6.93
C LEU A 443 6.39 23.43 5.97
N ARG A 444 7.69 23.71 6.04
CA ARG A 444 8.35 24.65 5.15
C ARG A 444 9.26 23.90 4.20
N LEU A 445 8.92 23.91 2.91
CA LEU A 445 9.79 23.39 1.86
C LEU A 445 10.88 24.41 1.52
N ARG A 446 12.13 23.96 1.56
CA ARG A 446 13.33 24.66 1.09
C ARG A 446 13.96 23.89 -0.06
N GLY A 447 14.71 24.59 -0.92
CA GLY A 447 15.31 24.04 -2.13
C GLY A 447 14.32 24.00 -3.30
N ARG A 448 14.78 24.37 -4.50
CA ARG A 448 13.99 24.25 -5.74
C ARG A 448 14.36 23.00 -6.52
N GLU A 449 15.61 22.54 -6.39
CA GLU A 449 16.10 21.36 -7.08
C GLU A 449 15.92 20.10 -6.24
N ARG A 450 15.66 18.97 -6.91
CA ARG A 450 15.31 17.66 -6.32
C ARG A 450 16.16 17.25 -5.12
N HIS A 451 17.48 17.43 -5.20
CA HIS A 451 18.41 16.98 -4.16
C HIS A 451 18.53 17.98 -3.01
N GLU A 452 18.12 19.23 -3.21
CA GLU A 452 18.15 20.33 -2.24
C GLU A 452 16.84 20.44 -1.45
N GLN A 453 15.85 19.61 -1.77
CA GLN A 453 14.55 19.66 -1.12
C GLN A 453 14.66 19.25 0.34
N ILE A 454 14.34 20.19 1.23
CA ILE A 454 14.34 20.00 2.68
C ILE A 454 12.98 20.44 3.20
N ILE A 455 12.36 19.61 4.04
CA ILE A 455 11.17 20.03 4.81
C ILE A 455 11.61 20.39 6.22
N GLU A 456 11.29 21.61 6.65
CA GLU A 456 11.50 22.07 8.02
C GLU A 456 10.19 22.23 8.79
N VAL A 457 10.22 21.92 10.08
CA VAL A 457 9.14 22.18 11.04
C VAL A 457 9.69 22.91 12.25
N GLY A 458 8.95 23.92 12.72
CA GLY A 458 9.41 24.76 13.83
C GLY A 458 10.57 25.63 13.44
N GLY A 459 10.44 26.36 12.32
CA GLY A 459 11.50 27.18 11.72
C GLY A 459 12.26 28.05 12.73
N ALA A 460 13.43 28.56 12.33
CA ALA A 460 14.12 29.59 13.12
C ALA A 460 13.10 30.69 13.41
N GLY A 461 12.76 30.91 14.70
CA GLY A 461 11.72 31.85 15.06
C GLY A 461 11.99 33.19 14.37
N GLU A 462 10.96 33.86 13.86
CA GLU A 462 11.08 35.25 13.46
C GLU A 462 11.37 36.04 14.74
N SER A 463 12.64 36.14 15.09
CA SER A 463 13.06 37.01 16.16
C SER A 463 13.07 38.41 15.58
N PHE A 464 12.22 39.28 16.12
CA PHE A 464 12.17 40.71 15.84
C PHE A 464 13.47 41.39 16.31
N GLY A 465 14.61 41.08 15.70
CA GLY A 465 15.92 41.64 16.03
C GLY A 465 16.60 41.09 17.29
N LEU A 466 16.08 40.02 17.92
CA LEU A 466 16.71 39.38 19.07
C LEU A 466 17.56 38.17 18.63
N ASN A 467 18.82 38.12 19.06
CA ASN A 467 19.68 36.93 18.92
C ASN A 467 19.22 35.85 19.90
N LEU A 468 18.16 35.12 19.54
CA LEU A 468 17.80 33.89 20.25
C LEU A 468 18.77 32.79 19.83
N PRO A 469 19.31 31.99 20.77
CA PRO A 469 20.11 30.83 20.42
C PRO A 469 19.31 29.91 19.49
N ALA A 470 19.97 29.43 18.44
CA ALA A 470 19.34 28.51 17.50
C ALA A 470 18.83 27.28 18.26
N ARG A 471 17.55 26.94 18.06
CA ARG A 471 16.99 25.73 18.67
C ARG A 471 17.73 24.50 18.16
N PRO A 472 17.97 23.50 19.01
CA PRO A 472 18.64 22.28 18.58
C PRO A 472 17.86 21.60 17.45
N LEU A 473 18.58 21.03 16.49
CA LEU A 473 18.06 20.41 15.28
C LEU A 473 17.98 18.89 15.43
N ILE A 474 16.80 18.33 15.15
CA ILE A 474 16.63 16.90 14.86
C ILE A 474 16.60 16.75 13.34
N LEU A 475 17.63 16.13 12.78
CA LEU A 475 17.77 15.88 11.35
C LEU A 475 17.32 14.46 11.01
N ILE A 476 16.29 14.32 10.18
CA ILE A 476 15.80 13.04 9.67
C ILE A 476 16.30 12.89 8.23
N ARG A 477 16.84 11.71 7.91
CA ARG A 477 17.39 11.39 6.59
C ARG A 477 16.80 10.08 6.10
N THR A 478 16.33 10.08 4.87
CA THR A 478 15.66 8.92 4.25
C THR A 478 16.09 8.78 2.81
N GLY A 479 15.85 7.62 2.21
CA GLY A 479 16.30 7.39 0.84
C GLY A 479 17.82 7.28 0.79
N LEU A 480 18.39 6.55 1.75
CA LEU A 480 19.82 6.29 1.79
C LEU A 480 20.22 5.18 0.80
N ARG A 481 19.23 4.40 0.31
CA ARG A 481 19.36 3.30 -0.65
C ARG A 481 18.25 3.35 -1.70
N GLY A 482 18.52 2.98 -2.95
CA GLY A 482 17.62 3.05 -4.12
C GLY A 482 16.20 2.51 -3.97
N ASP A 483 15.95 1.65 -3.00
CA ASP A 483 14.69 0.98 -2.69
C ASP A 483 14.01 1.49 -1.40
N ASP A 484 14.61 2.44 -0.69
CA ASP A 484 14.15 2.95 0.60
C ASP A 484 13.02 3.98 0.51
N MET A 485 12.00 3.69 -0.30
CA MET A 485 10.82 4.56 -0.39
C MET A 485 9.94 4.45 0.84
N SER A 486 9.91 3.29 1.50
CA SER A 486 9.16 3.09 2.75
C SER A 486 9.62 4.06 3.85
N GLY A 487 10.93 4.31 3.97
CA GLY A 487 11.49 5.29 4.88
C GLY A 487 11.10 6.73 4.51
N VAL A 488 11.24 7.09 3.23
CA VAL A 488 10.88 8.43 2.69
C VAL A 488 9.43 8.76 3.01
N TYR A 489 8.51 7.87 2.65
CA TYR A 489 7.09 8.10 2.88
C TYR A 489 6.69 7.96 4.35
N GLY A 490 7.39 7.14 5.12
CA GLY A 490 7.21 7.05 6.56
C GLY A 490 7.58 8.34 7.28
N ALA A 491 8.69 8.98 6.92
CA ALA A 491 9.08 10.27 7.48
C ALA A 491 8.08 11.38 7.10
N LEU A 492 7.67 11.42 5.83
CA LEU A 492 6.64 12.35 5.37
C LEU A 492 5.31 12.13 6.12
N PHE A 493 4.92 10.88 6.35
CA PHE A 493 3.74 10.54 7.11
C PHE A 493 3.85 11.01 8.57
N TYR A 494 4.98 10.73 9.23
CA TYR A 494 5.28 11.21 10.59
C TYR A 494 5.15 12.74 10.70
N LEU A 495 5.75 13.50 9.78
CA LEU A 495 5.72 14.96 9.82
C LEU A 495 4.29 15.51 9.71
N LYS A 496 3.46 14.97 8.81
CA LYS A 496 2.05 15.39 8.70
C LYS A 496 1.26 15.07 9.95
N GLN A 497 1.52 13.93 10.60
CA GLN A 497 0.88 13.55 11.86
C GLN A 497 1.25 14.51 12.99
N LEU A 498 2.50 14.98 12.98
CA LEU A 498 2.98 15.96 13.93
C LEU A 498 2.26 17.30 13.76
N VAL A 499 2.08 17.80 12.53
CA VAL A 499 1.55 19.16 12.28
C VAL A 499 0.10 19.23 11.80
N ARG A 500 -0.76 18.33 12.28
CA ARG A 500 -2.19 18.36 11.98
C ARG A 500 -2.84 19.67 12.43
N ALA A 501 -3.74 20.20 11.62
CA ALA A 501 -4.55 21.37 11.97
C ALA A 501 -5.74 21.00 12.87
N GLU A 502 -6.37 22.00 13.49
CA GLU A 502 -7.61 21.85 14.24
C GLU A 502 -8.70 21.10 13.44
N PRO A 503 -9.55 20.31 14.13
CA PRO A 503 -9.55 19.99 15.57
C PRO A 503 -8.62 18.83 15.95
N PHE A 504 -7.69 18.43 15.06
CA PHE A 504 -6.92 17.18 15.18
C PHE A 504 -5.45 17.41 15.51
N GLU A 505 -5.15 18.55 16.12
CA GLU A 505 -3.79 18.91 16.52
C GLU A 505 -3.19 17.82 17.39
N ASN A 506 -1.94 17.46 17.10
CA ASN A 506 -1.20 16.57 17.96
C ASN A 506 -0.84 17.35 19.24
N PRO A 507 -1.30 16.92 20.43
CA PRO A 507 -1.13 17.68 21.66
C PRO A 507 0.34 17.89 22.04
N CYS A 508 1.24 17.05 21.50
CA CYS A 508 2.66 17.08 21.76
C CYS A 508 3.43 17.94 20.74
N ALA A 509 2.82 18.29 19.61
CA ALA A 509 3.49 18.98 18.53
C ALA A 509 4.00 20.36 18.95
N ALA A 510 3.18 21.13 19.66
CA ALA A 510 3.57 22.46 20.13
C ALA A 510 4.80 22.43 21.06
N GLU A 511 4.91 21.41 21.92
CA GLU A 511 6.07 21.25 22.82
C GLU A 511 7.33 20.82 22.08
N LEU A 512 7.22 19.85 21.16
CA LEU A 512 8.34 19.41 20.33
C LEU A 512 8.88 20.55 19.46
N ILE A 513 7.98 21.19 18.72
CA ILE A 513 8.27 22.27 17.77
C ILE A 513 8.66 23.53 18.53
N GLY A 514 8.26 23.70 19.79
CA GLY A 514 8.72 24.75 20.69
C GLY A 514 10.18 24.57 21.10
N SER A 515 10.59 23.33 21.40
CA SER A 515 11.91 23.00 21.95
C SER A 515 12.97 22.70 20.88
N PHE A 516 12.57 22.13 19.75
CA PHE A 516 13.45 21.67 18.68
C PHE A 516 13.02 22.23 17.33
N ARG A 517 14.00 22.34 16.43
CA ARG A 517 13.73 22.40 14.99
C ARG A 517 13.79 20.99 14.43
N LEU A 518 12.88 20.62 13.54
CA LEU A 518 12.99 19.39 12.76
C LEU A 518 13.35 19.76 11.33
N ALA A 519 14.29 19.04 10.74
CA ALA A 519 14.53 19.06 9.30
C ALA A 519 14.52 17.64 8.77
N TRP A 520 13.96 17.46 7.59
CA TRP A 520 13.96 16.19 6.88
C TRP A 520 14.54 16.38 5.49
N ILE A 521 15.58 15.61 5.19
CA ILE A 521 16.16 15.47 3.86
C ILE A 521 15.58 14.20 3.23
N PRO A 522 14.59 14.32 2.34
CA PRO A 522 14.21 13.23 1.45
C PRO A 522 15.33 12.90 0.47
N LEU A 523 15.40 11.63 0.07
CA LEU A 523 16.25 11.14 -1.03
C LEU A 523 17.74 11.50 -0.90
N CYS A 524 18.33 11.24 0.27
CA CYS A 524 19.72 11.61 0.59
C CYS A 524 20.79 11.06 -0.37
N ALA A 525 20.52 9.94 -1.05
CA ALA A 525 21.50 9.32 -1.95
C ALA A 525 21.28 9.73 -3.42
N ALA A 526 22.34 10.25 -4.06
CA ALA A 526 22.31 10.77 -5.44
C ALA A 526 21.89 9.76 -6.53
N TRP A 527 21.93 8.46 -6.25
CA TRP A 527 21.64 7.39 -7.21
C TRP A 527 20.18 6.90 -7.19
N GLN A 528 19.31 7.51 -6.37
CA GLN A 528 17.91 7.12 -6.23
C GLN A 528 17.03 7.62 -7.37
N GLY A 529 17.43 7.35 -8.61
CA GLY A 529 16.65 7.61 -9.81
C GLY A 529 16.79 6.50 -10.83
N ARG A 530 17.22 5.29 -10.45
CA ARG A 530 17.34 4.18 -11.43
C ARG A 530 16.04 3.87 -12.18
N TRP A 531 14.90 4.31 -11.65
CA TRP A 531 13.59 4.19 -12.29
C TRP A 531 13.15 5.47 -13.03
N TRP A 532 13.83 6.61 -12.82
CA TRP A 532 13.40 7.94 -13.28
C TRP A 532 14.36 8.55 -14.32
N ASP A 533 15.68 8.36 -14.21
CA ASP A 533 16.63 8.55 -15.31
C ASP A 533 18.03 7.99 -14.97
N GLU A 534 18.56 7.06 -15.76
CA GLU A 534 19.91 6.48 -15.58
C GLU A 534 21.05 7.44 -15.96
N ARG A 535 20.74 8.59 -16.58
CA ARG A 535 21.74 9.47 -17.23
C ARG A 535 22.39 10.52 -16.31
N SER A 536 21.91 10.69 -15.07
CA SER A 536 22.31 11.82 -14.21
C SER A 536 23.35 11.46 -13.13
N ALA A 537 23.92 10.25 -13.17
CA ALA A 537 24.70 9.66 -12.07
C ALA A 537 26.12 10.23 -11.85
N GLY A 538 26.42 11.45 -12.33
CA GLY A 538 27.74 12.08 -12.15
C GLY A 538 27.82 12.89 -10.85
N ASP A 539 28.76 12.54 -9.97
CA ASP A 539 29.43 13.38 -8.95
C ASP A 539 28.60 14.39 -8.12
N ARG A 540 27.34 14.08 -7.79
CA ARG A 540 26.54 14.97 -6.93
C ARG A 540 26.79 14.67 -5.44
N VAL A 541 27.26 15.69 -4.73
CA VAL A 541 27.50 15.67 -3.28
C VAL A 541 26.14 15.74 -2.56
N PRO A 542 25.87 14.87 -1.56
CA PRO A 542 24.69 14.97 -0.71
C PRO A 542 24.55 16.36 -0.07
N VAL A 543 23.33 16.81 0.25
CA VAL A 543 23.02 18.14 0.86
C VAL A 543 23.42 18.21 2.35
N GLU A 544 24.51 17.55 2.71
CA GLU A 544 25.05 17.46 4.06
C GLU A 544 25.71 18.78 4.52
N GLY A 545 26.02 19.71 3.61
CA GLY A 545 26.79 20.92 3.89
C GLY A 545 26.01 22.14 4.41
N GLU A 546 24.68 22.09 4.49
CA GLU A 546 23.86 23.29 4.79
C GLU A 546 23.54 23.49 6.28
N PHE A 547 23.76 22.48 7.12
CA PHE A 547 23.40 22.55 8.54
C PHE A 547 24.62 22.87 9.40
N ASP A 548 24.48 23.84 10.31
CA ASP A 548 25.47 24.05 11.37
C ASP A 548 25.48 22.84 12.30
N HIS A 549 26.54 22.03 12.16
CA HIS A 549 26.71 20.80 12.92
C HIS A 549 26.69 21.03 14.44
N GLY A 550 27.09 22.23 14.91
CA GLY A 550 27.04 22.61 16.33
C GLY A 550 25.62 22.71 16.90
N THR A 551 24.60 22.77 16.03
CA THR A 551 23.19 22.85 16.44
C THR A 551 22.46 21.50 16.34
N ILE A 552 23.08 20.46 15.77
CA ILE A 552 22.44 19.16 15.57
C ILE A 552 22.36 18.41 16.91
N ALA A 553 21.15 18.22 17.42
CA ALA A 553 20.88 17.37 18.58
C ALA A 553 20.86 15.89 18.21
N ALA A 554 20.33 15.55 17.02
CA ALA A 554 20.36 14.19 16.50
C ALA A 554 20.33 14.10 14.98
N VAL A 555 20.90 13.00 14.48
CA VAL A 555 20.73 12.50 13.11
C VAL A 555 20.00 11.16 13.19
N ILE A 556 18.84 11.07 12.55
CA ILE A 556 18.02 9.85 12.43
C ILE A 556 18.01 9.44 10.96
N ASP A 557 18.78 8.41 10.65
CA ASP A 557 18.76 7.75 9.35
C ASP A 557 17.65 6.70 9.34
N VAL A 558 16.87 6.64 8.26
CA VAL A 558 15.92 5.56 8.01
C VAL A 558 16.34 4.88 6.71
N THR A 559 16.40 3.55 6.72
CA THR A 559 16.79 2.72 5.57
C THR A 559 16.06 1.38 5.59
N GLU A 560 16.05 0.64 4.48
CA GLU A 560 15.68 -0.77 4.47
C GLU A 560 16.91 -1.69 4.70
N HIS A 561 16.67 -2.85 5.33
CA HIS A 561 17.65 -3.90 5.58
C HIS A 561 17.10 -5.28 5.17
N PRO A 562 17.92 -6.16 4.54
CA PRO A 562 17.56 -7.53 4.12
C PRO A 562 17.34 -8.51 5.28
N SER A 563 16.52 -8.12 6.25
CA SER A 563 16.07 -8.94 7.37
C SER A 563 14.56 -8.81 7.54
N ASN A 564 13.98 -9.78 8.24
CA ASN A 564 12.58 -9.71 8.69
C ASN A 564 12.40 -8.96 10.02
N GLU A 565 13.46 -8.34 10.52
CA GLU A 565 13.51 -7.65 11.81
C GLU A 565 13.62 -6.13 11.61
N LEU A 566 12.99 -5.38 12.52
CA LEU A 566 13.25 -3.95 12.69
C LEU A 566 14.54 -3.80 13.50
N ARG A 567 15.51 -3.09 12.94
CA ARG A 567 16.78 -2.84 13.61
C ARG A 567 16.93 -1.36 13.96
N VAL A 568 17.42 -1.06 15.15
CA VAL A 568 17.82 0.30 15.53
C VAL A 568 19.27 0.30 15.94
N VAL A 569 20.08 1.08 15.22
CA VAL A 569 21.53 1.14 15.38
C VAL A 569 21.91 2.46 16.02
N HIS A 570 22.76 2.41 17.05
CA HIS A 570 23.30 3.59 17.73
C HIS A 570 24.81 3.71 17.55
N ALA A 571 25.33 4.93 17.47
CA ALA A 571 26.79 5.14 17.39
C ALA A 571 27.52 4.87 18.72
N ARG A 572 26.82 4.92 19.86
CA ARG A 572 27.39 4.68 21.20
C ARG A 572 26.53 3.68 21.94
N ASP A 573 27.19 2.81 22.71
CA ASP A 573 26.56 1.93 23.68
C ASP A 573 26.43 2.69 25.02
N ASP A 574 25.46 3.59 25.11
CA ASP A 574 25.23 4.41 26.31
C ASP A 574 23.96 3.99 27.06
N ARG A 575 23.73 4.59 28.24
CA ARG A 575 22.55 4.31 29.07
C ARG A 575 21.22 4.62 28.36
N ASP A 576 21.21 5.54 27.40
CA ASP A 576 20.03 5.86 26.61
C ASP A 576 19.76 4.74 25.61
N ALA A 577 20.80 4.16 24.98
CA ALA A 577 20.68 2.98 24.12
C ALA A 577 20.09 1.76 24.88
N VAL A 578 20.52 1.52 26.11
CA VAL A 578 19.96 0.45 26.99
C VAL A 578 18.49 0.70 27.35
N ARG A 579 18.12 1.96 27.62
CA ARG A 579 16.72 2.33 27.87
C ARG A 579 15.86 2.06 26.63
N GLN A 580 16.37 2.41 25.45
CA GLN A 580 15.68 2.19 24.18
C GLN A 580 15.57 0.71 23.81
N MET A 581 16.60 -0.09 24.10
CA MET A 581 16.58 -1.56 24.00
C MET A 581 15.40 -2.17 24.73
N THR A 582 15.01 -1.61 25.88
CA THR A 582 13.93 -2.17 26.72
C THR A 582 12.56 -1.59 26.35
N GLN A 583 12.49 -0.29 26.06
CA GLN A 583 11.21 0.41 25.83
C GLN A 583 10.70 0.30 24.40
N LEU A 584 11.58 0.30 23.39
CA LEU A 584 11.16 0.32 21.99
C LEU A 584 10.42 -0.97 21.55
N PRO A 585 10.86 -2.19 21.93
CA PRO A 585 10.10 -3.40 21.64
C PRO A 585 8.71 -3.36 22.29
N GLU A 586 8.60 -2.85 23.52
CA GLU A 586 7.32 -2.74 24.22
C GLU A 586 6.41 -1.70 23.58
N LEU A 587 6.93 -0.54 23.17
CA LEU A 587 6.19 0.47 22.43
C LEU A 587 5.69 -0.08 21.09
N ALA A 588 6.56 -0.74 20.32
CA ALA A 588 6.19 -1.36 19.04
C ALA A 588 5.09 -2.43 19.23
N ARG A 589 5.17 -3.23 20.30
CA ARG A 589 4.18 -4.25 20.65
C ARG A 589 2.84 -3.65 21.09
N ARG A 590 2.86 -2.62 21.95
CA ARG A 590 1.66 -2.02 22.56
C ARG A 590 0.91 -1.09 21.62
N PHE A 591 1.65 -0.22 20.92
CA PHE A 591 1.06 0.70 19.96
C PHE A 591 0.77 0.03 18.62
N GLY A 592 1.39 -1.13 18.36
CA GLY A 592 1.10 -2.02 17.24
C GLY A 592 1.44 -1.38 15.89
N THR A 593 2.27 -2.04 15.10
CA THR A 593 2.67 -1.54 13.78
C THR A 593 1.66 -1.85 12.68
N GLY A 594 0.43 -2.22 13.06
CA GLY A 594 -0.66 -2.61 12.17
C GLY A 594 -0.78 -4.13 12.00
N SER A 595 -1.97 -4.56 11.58
CA SER A 595 -2.28 -5.89 11.03
C SER A 595 -2.83 -5.69 9.63
N HIS A 596 -2.62 -6.66 8.74
CA HIS A 596 -3.31 -6.67 7.45
C HIS A 596 -4.21 -7.89 7.35
N PHE A 597 -5.35 -7.72 6.69
CA PHE A 597 -6.29 -8.79 6.44
C PHE A 597 -6.06 -9.36 5.05
N GLY A 598 -5.64 -10.63 4.99
CA GLY A 598 -5.22 -11.30 3.76
C GLY A 598 -5.54 -12.79 3.76
N ARG A 599 -5.26 -13.47 2.66
CA ARG A 599 -5.40 -14.93 2.58
C ARG A 599 -4.07 -15.60 2.89
N THR A 600 -4.00 -16.39 3.95
CA THR A 600 -2.81 -17.19 4.27
C THR A 600 -3.08 -18.67 4.02
N VAL A 601 -2.05 -19.41 3.62
CA VAL A 601 -2.04 -20.88 3.70
C VAL A 601 -1.53 -21.34 5.06
N GLY A 602 -1.85 -22.58 5.47
CA GLY A 602 -1.32 -23.15 6.71
C GLY A 602 0.21 -23.27 6.68
N VAL A 603 0.83 -23.33 7.86
CA VAL A 603 2.28 -23.58 7.98
C VAL A 603 2.60 -24.92 7.32
N GLY A 604 3.51 -24.93 6.33
CA GLY A 604 3.88 -26.11 5.56
C GLY A 604 2.98 -26.41 4.35
N GLU A 605 1.92 -25.63 4.13
CA GLU A 605 1.09 -25.72 2.94
C GLU A 605 1.62 -24.82 1.82
N ARG A 606 1.43 -25.24 0.57
CA ARG A 606 1.93 -24.47 -0.58
C ARG A 606 0.99 -23.29 -0.89
N ILE A 607 1.56 -22.11 -1.06
CA ILE A 607 0.85 -20.85 -1.34
C ILE A 607 0.10 -20.85 -2.69
N ASP A 608 0.46 -21.76 -3.60
CA ASP A 608 -0.20 -21.95 -4.89
C ASP A 608 -1.52 -22.74 -4.80
N ARG A 609 -1.78 -23.42 -3.68
CA ARG A 609 -3.07 -24.07 -3.41
C ARG A 609 -4.09 -23.04 -2.94
N ARG A 610 -4.76 -22.41 -3.91
CA ARG A 610 -5.90 -21.51 -3.68
C ARG A 610 -7.01 -22.15 -2.84
N ASP A 611 -7.15 -23.47 -2.85
CA ASP A 611 -8.22 -24.15 -2.10
C ASP A 611 -7.91 -24.30 -0.60
N GLY A 612 -6.63 -24.19 -0.20
CA GLY A 612 -6.20 -24.27 1.21
C GLY A 612 -6.03 -22.91 1.90
N ALA A 613 -6.10 -21.81 1.15
CA ALA A 613 -5.86 -20.48 1.72
C ALA A 613 -7.09 -19.93 2.44
N ALA A 614 -6.93 -19.53 3.70
CA ALA A 614 -7.96 -18.97 4.56
C ALA A 614 -7.72 -17.48 4.83
N TRP A 615 -8.80 -16.71 4.99
CA TRP A 615 -8.74 -15.31 5.41
C TRP A 615 -8.32 -15.20 6.87
N ARG A 616 -7.34 -14.33 7.17
CA ARG A 616 -6.83 -14.10 8.52
C ARG A 616 -6.37 -12.66 8.71
N ASP A 617 -6.44 -12.20 9.95
CA ASP A 617 -5.65 -11.06 10.41
C ASP A 617 -4.21 -11.52 10.59
N ILE A 618 -3.29 -10.90 9.85
CA ILE A 618 -1.86 -11.20 9.93
C ILE A 618 -1.21 -10.11 10.78
N PRO A 619 -0.80 -10.42 12.03
CA PRO A 619 -0.09 -9.47 12.86
C PRO A 619 1.30 -9.24 12.28
N MET A 620 1.62 -7.98 12.00
CA MET A 620 2.94 -7.57 11.53
C MET A 620 3.66 -6.92 12.69
N ALA A 621 4.10 -7.74 13.66
CA ALA A 621 4.90 -7.29 14.79
C ALA A 621 6.37 -7.60 14.48
N PRO A 622 7.18 -6.60 14.10
CA PRO A 622 8.59 -6.85 13.85
C PRO A 622 9.28 -7.17 15.17
N THR A 623 10.18 -8.15 15.16
CA THR A 623 11.20 -8.25 16.21
C THR A 623 12.03 -6.98 16.16
N VAL A 624 12.18 -6.30 17.30
CA VAL A 624 12.94 -5.06 17.41
C VAL A 624 14.30 -5.37 18.01
N ASN A 625 15.36 -5.19 17.24
CA ASN A 625 16.74 -5.42 17.67
C ASN A 625 17.52 -4.10 17.71
N VAL A 626 17.95 -3.71 18.91
CA VAL A 626 18.75 -2.51 19.12
C VAL A 626 20.21 -2.91 19.35
N HIS A 627 21.17 -2.27 18.69
CA HIS A 627 22.60 -2.58 18.85
C HIS A 627 23.48 -1.38 18.47
N ALA A 628 24.75 -1.42 18.87
CA ALA A 628 25.73 -0.43 18.44
C ALA A 628 26.27 -0.74 17.04
N GLY A 629 26.58 0.30 16.25
CA GLY A 629 27.15 0.13 14.91
C GLY A 629 27.81 1.41 14.37
N PRO A 630 28.57 1.30 13.26
CA PRO A 630 29.37 2.40 12.76
C PRO A 630 28.58 3.44 11.94
N PHE A 631 29.01 4.70 12.05
CA PHE A 631 28.46 5.86 11.37
C PHE A 631 29.58 6.66 10.70
N ASP A 632 29.88 6.31 9.44
CA ASP A 632 31.15 6.68 8.81
C ASP A 632 31.04 7.80 7.76
N THR A 633 29.90 8.50 7.67
CA THR A 633 29.79 9.64 6.74
C THR A 633 30.44 10.88 7.33
N PRO A 634 30.90 11.84 6.51
CA PRO A 634 31.42 13.12 7.00
C PRO A 634 30.44 13.85 7.93
N LEU A 635 29.14 13.90 7.56
CA LEU A 635 28.10 14.46 8.42
C LEU A 635 28.04 13.77 9.78
N HIS A 636 28.05 12.43 9.82
CA HIS A 636 27.98 11.68 11.06
C HIS A 636 29.14 12.01 11.99
N ARG A 637 30.37 12.05 11.45
CA ARG A 637 31.55 12.41 12.23
C ARG A 637 31.43 13.82 12.78
N ALA A 638 31.04 14.79 11.95
CA ALA A 638 30.89 16.18 12.37
C ALA A 638 29.80 16.35 13.45
N ALA A 639 28.64 15.74 13.25
CA ALA A 639 27.55 15.77 14.23
C ALA A 639 27.93 15.07 15.54
N ALA A 640 28.58 13.89 15.48
CA ALA A 640 29.07 13.21 16.68
C ALA A 640 30.12 14.02 17.44
N SER A 641 31.02 14.72 16.74
CA SER A 641 31.99 15.64 17.34
C SER A 641 31.31 16.83 18.03
N ALA A 642 30.15 17.26 17.53
CA ALA A 642 29.31 18.29 18.18
C ALA A 642 28.44 17.74 19.33
N GLY A 643 28.50 16.44 19.63
CA GLY A 643 27.72 15.80 20.69
C GLY A 643 26.32 15.34 20.25
N ALA A 644 26.02 15.34 18.95
CA ALA A 644 24.76 14.84 18.43
C ALA A 644 24.58 13.33 18.67
N ARG A 645 23.33 12.91 18.88
CA ARG A 645 22.96 11.49 18.90
C ARG A 645 22.81 10.98 17.47
N LEU A 646 23.46 9.85 17.17
CA LEU A 646 23.36 9.21 15.85
C LEU A 646 22.57 7.92 15.95
N ILE A 647 21.55 7.82 15.12
CA ILE A 647 20.54 6.76 15.15
C ILE A 647 20.28 6.32 13.71
N ARG A 648 20.23 5.01 13.47
CA ARG A 648 19.78 4.43 12.20
C ARG A 648 18.65 3.45 12.47
N ILE A 649 17.50 3.69 11.85
CA ILE A 649 16.35 2.79 11.82
C ILE A 649 16.45 1.98 10.54
N GLU A 650 16.65 0.68 10.65
CA GLU A 650 16.63 -0.24 9.52
C GLU A 650 15.32 -1.04 9.50
N LEU A 651 14.47 -0.69 8.54
CA LEU A 651 13.19 -1.32 8.30
C LEU A 651 13.39 -2.72 7.70
N PRO A 652 12.56 -3.70 8.10
CA PRO A 652 12.61 -5.04 7.54
C PRO A 652 12.25 -5.02 6.05
N GLY A 653 13.18 -5.44 5.18
CA GLY A 653 13.10 -5.28 3.73
C GLY A 653 13.75 -6.39 2.93
N GLY A 654 12.97 -7.32 2.35
CA GLY A 654 13.48 -8.37 1.44
C GLY A 654 13.00 -8.22 -0.02
N ASN A 655 13.77 -8.77 -0.97
CA ASN A 655 13.58 -8.66 -2.43
C ASN A 655 12.22 -9.14 -2.98
N GLY A 656 11.40 -9.84 -2.18
CA GLY A 656 10.13 -10.45 -2.61
C GLY A 656 8.87 -9.70 -2.22
N SER A 657 8.93 -8.45 -1.75
CA SER A 657 7.86 -7.89 -0.92
C SER A 657 7.56 -6.43 -1.20
N PHE A 658 6.69 -6.15 -2.17
CA PHE A 658 6.47 -4.80 -2.67
C PHE A 658 5.27 -4.06 -2.04
N ILE A 659 4.03 -4.55 -2.18
CA ILE A 659 2.86 -3.68 -1.88
C ILE A 659 2.42 -3.73 -0.41
N CYS A 660 2.11 -4.90 0.12
CA CYS A 660 1.61 -5.07 1.51
C CYS A 660 2.65 -4.64 2.53
N ASN A 661 3.92 -4.90 2.20
CA ASN A 661 5.06 -4.51 2.99
C ASN A 661 5.37 -3.02 2.87
N SER A 662 5.17 -2.34 1.72
CA SER A 662 5.35 -0.87 1.66
C SER A 662 4.40 -0.12 2.60
N VAL A 663 3.14 -0.53 2.67
CA VAL A 663 2.10 0.07 3.51
C VAL A 663 2.41 -0.13 4.99
N TRP A 664 2.71 -1.37 5.37
CA TRP A 664 3.12 -1.69 6.74
C TRP A 664 4.46 -1.03 7.12
N ARG A 665 5.47 -1.04 6.24
CA ARG A 665 6.78 -0.43 6.47
C ARG A 665 6.70 1.09 6.57
N THR A 666 5.82 1.74 5.81
CA THR A 666 5.58 3.19 5.92
C THR A 666 5.02 3.55 7.30
N ASN A 667 4.04 2.79 7.79
CA ASN A 667 3.52 2.94 9.15
C ASN A 667 4.59 2.65 10.20
N LEU A 668 5.33 1.55 10.01
CA LEU A 668 6.41 1.13 10.89
C LEU A 668 7.49 2.21 10.98
N ALA A 669 7.88 2.79 9.85
CA ALA A 669 8.83 3.89 9.78
C ALA A 669 8.30 5.10 10.54
N ALA A 670 7.07 5.55 10.26
CA ALA A 670 6.49 6.70 10.94
C ALA A 670 6.36 6.50 12.46
N ALA A 671 5.90 5.32 12.90
CA ALA A 671 5.78 4.96 14.31
C ALA A 671 7.15 4.85 14.99
N THR A 672 8.13 4.23 14.33
CA THR A 672 9.48 4.11 14.87
C THR A 672 10.16 5.46 14.99
N ILE A 673 10.02 6.35 13.99
CA ILE A 673 10.52 7.73 14.08
C ILE A 673 9.87 8.45 15.27
N GLU A 674 8.55 8.38 15.42
CA GLU A 674 7.82 8.99 16.55
C GLU A 674 8.32 8.47 17.90
N HIS A 675 8.41 7.15 18.07
CA HIS A 675 8.92 6.54 19.30
C HIS A 675 10.37 6.93 19.57
N MET A 676 11.22 6.99 18.55
CA MET A 676 12.64 7.34 18.72
C MET A 676 12.83 8.81 19.10
N VAL A 677 12.13 9.73 18.43
CA VAL A 677 12.08 11.13 18.83
C VAL A 677 11.56 11.25 20.26
N GLY A 678 10.53 10.47 20.58
CA GLY A 678 9.92 10.46 21.90
C GLY A 678 10.82 10.00 23.03
N LEU A 679 11.45 8.85 22.87
CA LEU A 679 12.39 8.28 23.84
C LEU A 679 13.61 9.18 24.06
N GLN A 680 14.08 9.87 23.01
CA GLN A 680 15.27 10.69 23.08
C GLN A 680 15.00 12.10 23.61
N PHE A 681 13.87 12.70 23.25
CA PHE A 681 13.61 14.12 23.46
C PHE A 681 12.38 14.43 24.32
N GLY A 682 11.70 13.39 24.82
CA GLY A 682 10.68 13.50 25.87
C GLY A 682 9.22 13.54 25.40
N LEU A 683 8.90 12.83 24.32
CA LEU A 683 7.63 12.94 23.58
C LEU A 683 7.10 11.56 23.13
N LEU A 684 6.64 10.72 24.05
CA LEU A 684 6.84 9.28 23.86
C LEU A 684 6.02 8.58 22.77
N ALA A 685 4.73 8.87 22.60
CA ALA A 685 3.90 8.25 21.56
C ALA A 685 2.48 8.85 21.55
N VAL A 686 1.82 8.91 20.40
CA VAL A 686 0.36 9.09 20.33
C VAL A 686 -0.30 7.71 20.30
N ASN A 687 -1.27 7.48 21.17
CA ASN A 687 -2.09 6.27 21.10
C ASN A 687 -2.99 6.32 19.87
N ARG A 688 -2.56 5.65 18.80
CA ARG A 688 -3.31 5.52 17.55
C ARG A 688 -4.28 4.34 17.57
N THR A 689 -4.28 3.56 18.66
CA THR A 689 -5.17 2.42 18.85
C THR A 689 -6.51 2.89 19.38
N ASP A 690 -7.59 2.21 19.01
CA ASP A 690 -8.96 2.46 19.45
C ASP A 690 -9.27 1.95 20.88
N SER A 691 -8.26 1.38 21.55
CA SER A 691 -8.33 0.99 22.95
C SER A 691 -7.44 1.89 23.80
N THR A 692 -7.78 1.99 25.08
CA THR A 692 -6.90 2.64 26.04
C THR A 692 -5.64 1.78 26.21
N VAL A 693 -4.48 2.36 25.93
CA VAL A 693 -3.20 1.71 26.14
C VAL A 693 -2.75 1.99 27.57
N VAL A 694 -2.49 0.92 28.31
CA VAL A 694 -1.87 1.01 29.63
C VAL A 694 -0.39 0.71 29.47
N PHE A 695 0.43 1.66 29.90
CA PHE A 695 1.88 1.53 29.93
C PHE A 695 2.29 1.72 31.39
N ASP A 696 3.15 0.85 31.90
CA ASP A 696 3.55 0.91 33.31
C ASP A 696 4.13 2.28 33.63
N GLY A 697 3.82 2.82 34.81
CA GLY A 697 4.26 4.17 35.22
C GLY A 697 3.63 5.35 34.49
N HIS A 698 2.64 5.14 33.60
CA HIS A 698 1.89 6.21 32.96
C HIS A 698 0.36 6.06 33.14
N PRO A 699 -0.41 7.16 33.17
CA PRO A 699 -1.86 7.09 33.12
C PRO A 699 -2.35 6.33 31.88
N PRO A 700 -3.48 5.61 31.96
CA PRO A 700 -4.08 4.99 30.79
C PRO A 700 -4.31 6.01 29.68
N VAL A 701 -3.72 5.77 28.51
CA VAL A 701 -3.80 6.70 27.38
C VAL A 701 -4.94 6.29 26.49
N GLY A 702 -6.02 7.07 26.47
CA GLY A 702 -7.15 6.85 25.56
C GLY A 702 -6.73 7.02 24.09
N CYS A 703 -7.56 6.60 23.14
CA CYS A 703 -7.27 6.83 21.73
C CYS A 703 -7.11 8.33 21.43
N GLY A 704 -6.11 8.67 20.61
CA GLY A 704 -5.72 10.05 20.29
C GLY A 704 -4.99 10.75 21.42
N GLY A 705 -4.99 10.19 22.64
CA GLY A 705 -4.17 10.66 23.74
C GLY A 705 -2.70 10.38 23.48
N ALA A 706 -1.82 11.07 24.20
CA ALA A 706 -0.38 10.91 24.06
C ALA A 706 0.31 10.61 25.39
N ILE A 707 1.41 9.88 25.33
CA ILE A 707 2.34 9.72 26.45
C ILE A 707 3.40 10.81 26.33
N MET A 708 3.50 11.66 27.35
CA MET A 708 4.62 12.58 27.54
C MET A 708 5.52 12.02 28.64
N VAL A 709 6.82 11.91 28.38
CA VAL A 709 7.80 11.57 29.44
C VAL A 709 8.86 12.63 29.42
N ARG A 710 8.85 13.53 30.40
CA ARG A 710 9.85 14.59 30.45
C ARG A 710 11.23 13.98 30.64
N ALA A 711 12.19 14.44 29.84
CA ALA A 711 13.60 14.10 29.99
C ALA A 711 14.09 14.58 31.36
N GLY A 712 14.06 13.70 32.37
CA GLY A 712 14.46 14.02 33.75
C GLY A 712 13.58 13.40 34.84
N GLU A 713 12.37 12.95 34.53
CA GLU A 713 11.57 12.17 35.49
C GLU A 713 12.19 10.78 35.66
N ARG A 714 12.97 10.63 36.73
CA ARG A 714 13.78 9.46 37.06
C ARG A 714 12.92 8.19 37.10
N ALA A 715 13.37 7.17 36.36
CA ALA A 715 12.90 5.77 36.39
C ALA A 715 13.15 5.04 37.72
N GLY A 716 13.08 5.72 38.87
CA GLY A 716 13.18 5.10 40.19
C GLY A 716 11.94 4.26 40.56
N ALA A 717 10.83 4.41 39.82
CA ALA A 717 9.57 3.73 40.11
C ALA A 717 9.27 2.52 39.20
N MET A 718 10.09 2.25 38.16
CA MET A 718 9.74 1.28 37.10
C MET A 718 10.40 -0.11 37.23
N LEU A 719 11.31 -0.32 38.17
CA LEU A 719 12.00 -1.62 38.38
C LEU A 719 11.67 -2.29 39.72
N ALA A 720 10.59 -1.85 40.39
CA ALA A 720 10.17 -2.37 41.70
C ALA A 720 8.70 -2.84 41.74
N GLY A 721 8.10 -3.15 40.59
CA GLY A 721 6.72 -3.66 40.48
C GLY A 721 6.67 -5.01 39.79
#